data_AF-A0A6C2U2D3-F1
#
_entry.id   AF-A0A6C2U2D3-F1
#
_cell.length_a   1.000
_cell.length_b   1.000
_cell.length_c   1.000
_cell.angle_alpha   90.00
_cell.angle_beta   90.00
_cell.angle_gamma   90.00
#
_symmetry.space_group_name_H-M   'P 1'
#
loop_
_entity.id
_entity.type
_entity.pdbx_description
1 polymer ?
#
loop_
_entity_poly.entity_id
_entity_poly.type
_entity_poly.pdbx_seq_one_letter_code
_entity_poly.pdbx_strand_id
1 'polypeptide(L)'
;MKKAALILGFMMGWVAAIPLHAVECTLGDWYVSKELKVDTWAGSYQAAVKAPDQWEKLGDWPFGKSKKFSNEEGSVFAIVELTSDSDAVQDIDVSGVDAIRLNGIEIAEAGSCFSLKLKKGINTLEIEVEKNTRKGRSKKVALYKDQVDATLPAASEMIGSARLAIEFLGGKYASYNAKGYLKELAKLEAGNASPEEVARFRYKALVIDNPEVSFDTILFRSSKSAKFPSNWQGNSTLLRRGGKESQPNFNDAFQLLSLKDESIKTLYRPEEAREGLMDICLDFSGDKFLYSGIDLESNTFQVYEMKLDGTARRQVTPVMPEIDNYNGVYLPNGKILFCSTASLNSVPCVGGSDYVGTLYEINANGTGMRQVAFDQENDWYPWVKENGRVMYSRWEYTDNSHYFTRILLEMNPDGTANRSIYGSNSYWPNTLFYAKQIPGHSSKFAAIVSGHHGTARAGELIIFDQNKGDFEADGALQRIPGRGQKVEPVIVDNYMNGKWPRFLHPYPLSEDFFLVSGQLKPNEKWGLYLVDTFDNLIKLGSSDAFMFEPVPVMERKRPPVIPDRRNPDASSGTLFIQDIYEGPGLKGIPRGSVAALRLFTYGYAYRLNGSHDALAIEGGWDTKRVLGTVPVEEDGSVMVTVPHSRPISIQPLDKEGRALQVMRSWTVAQPGEIVSCVGCHEPSNAAPLSRPALATRKAPQRITPWTQEKMPYGFGFKHEIQPILDTYCVGCHDGRKPERPNFKDDSEQRFNAKANFGKSYMALHPYVRRPGPESNLHILEPMEYHTSTSPLFQLLEKGHYGVQLDDASMRQLVTWVDLNVPYHATWTEVNSSDKTLETAALTMKYKKQFSGINDNIEWMPPLSPIRPSFVKPERQRTPKAQTLAGWPLEQPAKVEKKTVKFGRHELTFVKIPAGKFVMGSVTGAPDEFPQAVVGIEKPFWMSTTEITNEQLQEFMPEHDSQVIDQQWKDHIYAGYPANEPQMPAVRVNWNDAMAFTQWLSEKTGASVNLPTEAQWEWAARAGSDQPFFFGEAGFEKHANLADQSIGLLAVRGVNPKPVAEKARTPLNDFVPRDDSFNDGIMVPSGTAQFAANPWGLHDMHGNVAEWTRSSYKPYPYSDADGRNDLSADARKVVRGGSWRDRPHRATASFRLPYEPYQRVFNVGFRLVIEE
;
A
#
# COMPACT_ATOMS: atom_id res chain seq x y z
N MET A 1 26.88 46.92 2.79
CA MET A 1 27.15 47.21 1.36
C MET A 1 28.08 46.13 0.80
N LYS A 2 28.34 46.15 -0.51
CA LYS A 2 29.22 45.26 -1.32
C LYS A 2 30.42 44.57 -0.61
N LYS A 3 30.59 43.26 -0.90
CA LYS A 3 31.82 42.48 -1.27
C LYS A 3 33.12 42.58 -0.41
N ALA A 4 33.98 41.55 -0.29
CA ALA A 4 33.93 40.09 -0.56
C ALA A 4 35.30 39.42 -0.17
N ALA A 5 35.39 38.08 -0.28
CA ALA A 5 36.63 37.24 -0.37
C ALA A 5 37.45 37.06 0.94
N LEU A 6 38.11 35.94 1.27
CA LEU A 6 38.21 34.52 0.78
C LEU A 6 38.84 33.70 1.97
N ILE A 7 39.11 32.38 2.03
CA ILE A 7 39.09 31.16 1.16
C ILE A 7 38.93 29.91 2.09
N LEU A 8 39.13 28.65 1.64
CA LEU A 8 38.09 27.70 1.23
C LEU A 8 38.56 26.23 1.51
N GLY A 9 37.74 25.34 2.11
CA GLY A 9 38.07 23.89 2.13
C GLY A 9 37.24 22.91 3.01
N PHE A 10 36.32 22.17 2.35
CA PHE A 10 35.74 20.83 2.68
C PHE A 10 35.12 20.56 4.10
N MET A 11 34.11 19.69 4.27
CA MET A 11 33.43 18.75 3.35
C MET A 11 31.93 18.66 3.70
N MET A 12 31.02 18.73 2.72
CA MET A 12 29.58 18.48 2.90
C MET A 12 29.00 17.84 1.62
N GLY A 13 28.19 16.79 1.78
CA GLY A 13 27.63 15.98 0.69
C GLY A 13 26.12 16.11 0.55
N TRP A 14 25.60 17.32 0.29
CA TRP A 14 24.20 17.51 -0.10
C TRP A 14 24.07 17.52 -1.63
N VAL A 15 23.28 16.62 -2.21
CA VAL A 15 22.97 16.62 -3.64
C VAL A 15 21.85 17.62 -3.95
N ALA A 16 22.15 18.90 -3.78
CA ALA A 16 21.35 19.98 -4.35
C ALA A 16 21.64 20.08 -5.86
N ALA A 17 20.61 20.26 -6.68
CA ALA A 17 20.76 20.37 -8.13
C ALA A 17 21.56 21.63 -8.50
N ILE A 18 22.67 21.47 -9.22
CA ILE A 18 23.56 22.56 -9.61
C ILE A 18 22.92 23.37 -10.74
N PRO A 19 22.74 24.70 -10.59
CA PRO A 19 22.43 25.57 -11.73
C PRO A 19 23.71 25.83 -12.54
N LEU A 20 23.76 25.31 -13.77
CA LEU A 20 24.81 25.66 -14.73
C LEU A 20 24.76 27.16 -15.06
N HIS A 21 25.93 27.79 -15.18
CA HIS A 21 26.03 29.18 -15.62
C HIS A 21 25.87 29.29 -17.14
N ALA A 22 25.08 30.26 -17.59
CA ALA A 22 24.77 30.45 -19.00
C ALA A 22 25.96 31.02 -19.81
N VAL A 23 26.04 30.56 -21.05
CA VAL A 23 26.77 31.19 -22.17
C VAL A 23 25.72 31.48 -23.27
N GLU A 24 26.06 32.32 -24.24
CA GLU A 24 25.12 32.92 -25.20
C GLU A 24 24.32 31.88 -26.03
N CYS A 25 23.03 32.15 -26.24
CA CYS A 25 22.19 31.36 -27.15
C CYS A 25 22.31 31.87 -28.59
N THR A 26 22.79 31.01 -29.49
CA THR A 26 22.54 31.13 -30.94
C THR A 26 21.39 30.22 -31.34
N LEU A 27 20.54 30.66 -32.28
CA LEU A 27 19.77 29.69 -33.05
C LEU A 27 20.73 29.08 -34.08
N GLY A 28 20.58 27.78 -34.35
CA GLY A 28 21.30 27.14 -35.44
C GLY A 28 20.86 27.65 -36.82
N ASP A 29 21.43 27.06 -37.87
CA ASP A 29 21.13 27.47 -39.25
C ASP A 29 19.64 27.35 -39.57
N TRP A 30 19.06 28.43 -40.11
CA TRP A 30 17.67 28.44 -40.54
C TRP A 30 17.58 27.98 -41.99
N TYR A 31 16.83 26.91 -42.26
CA TYR A 31 16.57 26.44 -43.61
C TYR A 31 15.14 26.73 -44.00
N VAL A 32 14.95 27.62 -44.98
CA VAL A 32 13.63 27.93 -45.58
C VAL A 32 13.58 27.33 -46.97
N SER A 33 12.46 26.72 -47.37
CA SER A 33 12.38 26.12 -48.70
C SER A 33 12.36 27.17 -49.81
N LYS A 34 13.02 26.83 -50.92
CA LYS A 34 13.07 27.64 -52.15
C LYS A 34 11.83 27.47 -53.03
N GLU A 35 10.99 26.46 -52.75
CA GLU A 35 9.77 26.17 -53.52
C GLU A 35 8.52 26.47 -52.70
N LEU A 36 7.48 26.98 -53.37
CA LEU A 36 6.24 27.50 -52.75
C LEU A 36 5.36 26.44 -52.07
N LYS A 37 5.71 25.15 -52.18
CA LYS A 37 4.96 24.02 -51.61
C LYS A 37 5.88 22.87 -51.27
N VAL A 38 5.89 22.48 -49.99
CA VAL A 38 6.66 21.35 -49.46
C VAL A 38 5.76 20.38 -48.70
N ASP A 39 4.58 20.15 -49.27
CA ASP A 39 3.47 19.35 -48.72
C ASP A 39 3.90 17.94 -48.26
N THR A 40 4.98 17.41 -48.85
CA THR A 40 5.47 16.02 -48.78
C THR A 40 6.78 15.81 -48.00
N TRP A 41 7.44 16.84 -47.47
CA TRP A 41 8.74 16.65 -46.81
C TRP A 41 8.62 16.04 -45.40
N ALA A 42 9.24 14.87 -45.22
CA ALA A 42 9.37 14.15 -43.96
C ALA A 42 10.82 14.01 -43.46
N GLY A 43 11.78 14.72 -44.08
CA GLY A 43 13.20 14.65 -43.74
C GLY A 43 13.58 15.44 -42.49
N SER A 44 14.67 15.02 -41.82
CA SER A 44 15.24 15.75 -40.69
C SER A 44 16.02 17.00 -41.13
N TYR A 45 16.37 17.88 -40.18
CA TYR A 45 17.27 19.02 -40.43
C TYR A 45 18.59 18.57 -41.08
N GLN A 46 19.18 17.46 -40.61
CA GLN A 46 20.37 16.83 -41.20
C GLN A 46 20.20 16.39 -42.67
N ALA A 47 18.97 16.26 -43.17
CA ALA A 47 18.67 16.02 -44.59
C ALA A 47 18.45 17.34 -45.35
N ALA A 48 17.82 18.36 -44.74
CA ALA A 48 17.67 19.70 -45.33
C ALA A 48 19.02 20.39 -45.56
N VAL A 49 19.94 20.29 -44.59
CA VAL A 49 21.35 20.72 -44.70
C VAL A 49 22.06 20.09 -45.91
N LYS A 50 21.67 18.88 -46.30
CA LYS A 50 22.25 18.10 -47.42
C LYS A 50 21.46 18.24 -48.73
N ALA A 51 20.41 19.07 -48.75
CA ALA A 51 19.57 19.34 -49.92
C ALA A 51 19.54 20.86 -50.25
N PRO A 52 20.70 21.49 -50.53
CA PRO A 52 20.81 22.94 -50.73
C PRO A 52 20.07 23.45 -51.97
N ASP A 53 19.64 22.57 -52.87
CA ASP A 53 18.85 22.93 -54.05
C ASP A 53 17.37 23.18 -53.68
N GLN A 54 16.85 22.52 -52.65
CA GLN A 54 15.47 22.67 -52.15
C GLN A 54 15.35 23.62 -50.95
N TRP A 55 16.43 23.80 -50.19
CA TRP A 55 16.46 24.59 -48.95
C TRP A 55 17.53 25.68 -48.99
N GLU A 56 17.15 26.91 -48.67
CA GLU A 56 18.05 28.05 -48.51
C GLU A 56 18.45 28.22 -47.04
N LYS A 57 19.76 28.21 -46.77
CA LYS A 57 20.31 28.61 -45.48
C LYS A 57 20.20 30.13 -45.33
N LEU A 58 19.26 30.57 -44.50
CA LEU A 58 19.30 31.89 -43.88
C LEU A 58 20.30 31.83 -42.72
N GLY A 59 21.30 32.72 -42.74
CA GLY A 59 22.33 32.78 -41.71
C GLY A 59 21.84 33.26 -40.33
N ASP A 60 22.70 33.06 -39.34
CA ASP A 60 22.54 33.27 -37.89
C ASP A 60 21.47 34.33 -37.52
N TRP A 61 20.32 33.88 -37.03
CA TRP A 61 19.23 34.78 -36.67
C TRP A 61 19.36 35.29 -35.22
N PRO A 62 19.51 36.61 -34.98
CA PRO A 62 19.76 37.15 -33.66
C PRO A 62 18.52 37.09 -32.75
N PHE A 63 18.76 36.69 -31.50
CA PHE A 63 17.73 36.53 -30.46
C PHE A 63 16.88 37.79 -30.25
N GLY A 64 15.57 37.62 -30.04
CA GLY A 64 14.64 38.71 -29.72
C GLY A 64 14.23 39.62 -30.89
N LYS A 65 14.50 39.26 -32.16
CA LYS A 65 13.98 39.98 -33.33
C LYS A 65 12.94 39.17 -34.10
N SER A 66 11.75 39.75 -34.27
CA SER A 66 10.70 39.23 -35.16
C SER A 66 11.03 39.52 -36.63
N LYS A 67 10.72 38.56 -37.52
CA LYS A 67 10.74 38.74 -38.99
C LYS A 67 9.45 38.16 -39.55
N LYS A 68 8.69 38.99 -40.27
CA LYS A 68 7.54 38.52 -41.04
C LYS A 68 8.01 37.87 -42.33
N PHE A 69 7.49 36.69 -42.61
CA PHE A 69 7.58 36.07 -43.92
C PHE A 69 6.29 36.41 -44.66
N SER A 70 6.41 37.15 -45.76
CA SER A 70 5.28 37.58 -46.58
C SER A 70 5.61 37.43 -48.05
N ASN A 71 4.84 36.59 -48.73
CA ASN A 71 4.59 36.69 -50.16
C ASN A 71 3.07 36.92 -50.35
N GLU A 72 2.62 37.03 -51.59
CA GLU A 72 1.21 37.31 -51.91
C GLU A 72 0.45 36.07 -52.42
N GLU A 73 1.05 34.86 -52.43
CA GLU A 73 0.51 33.67 -53.13
C GLU A 73 0.65 32.30 -52.42
N GLY A 74 1.41 32.10 -51.33
CA GLY A 74 1.54 30.77 -50.71
C GLY A 74 2.39 30.62 -49.44
N SER A 75 2.24 29.46 -48.79
CA SER A 75 2.84 29.08 -47.49
C SER A 75 4.37 29.07 -47.49
N VAL A 76 4.99 29.31 -46.31
CA VAL A 76 6.44 29.23 -46.11
C VAL A 76 6.78 28.14 -45.10
N PHE A 77 7.66 27.20 -45.50
CA PHE A 77 8.17 26.13 -44.64
C PHE A 77 9.58 26.49 -44.14
N ALA A 78 9.80 26.37 -42.83
CA ALA A 78 11.09 26.60 -42.17
C ALA A 78 11.46 25.40 -41.29
N ILE A 79 12.74 25.01 -41.34
CA ILE A 79 13.36 23.99 -40.49
C ILE A 79 14.50 24.67 -39.72
N VAL A 80 14.55 24.45 -38.41
CA VAL A 80 15.49 25.10 -37.49
C VAL A 80 16.09 24.05 -36.57
N GLU A 81 17.42 24.07 -36.39
CA GLU A 81 18.10 23.30 -35.34
C GLU A 81 18.05 24.08 -34.02
N LEU A 82 17.41 23.48 -33.01
CA LEU A 82 17.29 24.01 -31.65
C LEU A 82 18.27 23.28 -30.72
N THR A 83 19.53 23.69 -30.75
CA THR A 83 20.53 23.34 -29.74
C THR A 83 20.42 24.31 -28.56
N SER A 84 20.26 23.78 -27.33
CA SER A 84 20.16 24.60 -26.11
C SER A 84 20.61 23.83 -24.88
N ASP A 85 21.52 24.43 -24.13
CA ASP A 85 21.92 24.03 -22.77
C ASP A 85 21.42 25.06 -21.71
N SER A 86 20.34 25.81 -21.98
CA SER A 86 19.81 26.82 -21.04
C SER A 86 18.27 26.90 -20.95
N ASP A 87 17.80 27.73 -20.00
CA ASP A 87 16.59 27.47 -19.20
C ASP A 87 15.26 28.02 -19.74
N ALA A 88 15.28 28.92 -20.73
CA ALA A 88 14.07 29.41 -21.39
C ALA A 88 14.36 30.05 -22.74
N VAL A 89 13.48 29.83 -23.71
CA VAL A 89 13.37 30.60 -24.96
C VAL A 89 11.97 31.19 -25.01
N GLN A 90 11.82 32.45 -25.42
CA GLN A 90 10.53 33.13 -25.46
C GLN A 90 10.38 33.96 -26.73
N ASP A 91 9.13 34.22 -27.10
CA ASP A 91 8.69 35.23 -28.08
C ASP A 91 9.26 35.09 -29.51
N ILE A 92 9.45 33.85 -29.98
CA ILE A 92 9.58 33.58 -31.42
C ILE A 92 8.21 33.78 -32.08
N ASP A 93 8.07 34.85 -32.87
CA ASP A 93 6.89 35.15 -33.70
C ASP A 93 7.02 34.44 -35.07
N VAL A 94 6.17 33.43 -35.31
CA VAL A 94 6.07 32.70 -36.59
C VAL A 94 4.79 33.03 -37.36
N SER A 95 4.35 34.30 -37.32
CA SER A 95 3.21 34.78 -38.11
C SER A 95 3.43 34.63 -39.62
N GLY A 96 2.51 33.92 -40.28
CA GLY A 96 2.54 33.60 -41.72
C GLY A 96 2.73 32.12 -42.06
N VAL A 97 2.86 31.24 -41.05
CA VAL A 97 3.04 29.79 -41.24
C VAL A 97 1.71 29.04 -41.12
N ASP A 98 1.42 28.15 -42.08
CA ASP A 98 0.16 27.38 -42.14
C ASP A 98 0.16 26.06 -41.34
N ALA A 99 1.33 25.53 -40.98
CA ALA A 99 1.46 24.39 -40.07
C ALA A 99 2.79 24.44 -39.32
N ILE A 100 2.76 24.29 -38.00
CA ILE A 100 3.99 24.07 -37.22
C ILE A 100 4.19 22.56 -37.07
N ARG A 101 5.34 22.05 -37.51
CA ARG A 101 5.71 20.62 -37.40
C ARG A 101 7.00 20.45 -36.60
N LEU A 102 7.02 19.49 -35.68
CA LEU A 102 8.18 19.08 -34.88
C LEU A 102 8.47 17.61 -35.17
N ASN A 103 9.69 17.26 -35.60
CA ASN A 103 10.07 15.90 -36.02
C ASN A 103 9.06 15.25 -37.02
N GLY A 104 8.49 16.07 -37.91
CA GLY A 104 7.47 15.65 -38.89
C GLY A 104 6.02 15.61 -38.36
N ILE A 105 5.80 15.71 -37.05
CA ILE A 105 4.48 15.70 -36.42
C ILE A 105 3.90 17.13 -36.38
N GLU A 106 2.68 17.31 -36.85
CA GLU A 106 1.99 18.61 -36.85
C GLU A 106 1.40 18.94 -35.46
N ILE A 107 1.75 20.10 -34.93
CA ILE A 107 1.40 20.53 -33.55
C ILE A 107 0.48 21.76 -33.51
N ALA A 108 0.27 22.45 -34.64
CA ALA A 108 -0.68 23.56 -34.75
C ALA A 108 -1.21 23.77 -36.18
N GLU A 109 -2.54 23.98 -36.30
CA GLU A 109 -3.26 24.29 -37.54
C GLU A 109 -3.19 25.78 -37.95
N ALA A 110 -3.30 26.02 -39.25
CA ALA A 110 -3.15 27.28 -39.98
C ALA A 110 -3.78 28.57 -39.41
N GLY A 111 -3.28 29.68 -39.95
CA GLY A 111 -3.97 30.97 -39.99
C GLY A 111 -3.93 31.80 -38.71
N SER A 112 -2.79 31.93 -38.04
CA SER A 112 -2.63 32.85 -36.90
C SER A 112 -1.18 33.25 -36.62
N CYS A 113 -0.99 34.35 -35.89
CA CYS A 113 0.27 34.61 -35.20
C CYS A 113 0.39 33.65 -34.00
N PHE A 114 1.59 33.10 -33.82
CA PHE A 114 1.94 32.24 -32.70
C PHE A 114 3.21 32.78 -32.03
N SER A 115 3.22 32.84 -30.70
CA SER A 115 4.45 32.88 -29.90
C SER A 115 4.88 31.45 -29.60
N LEU A 116 6.18 31.26 -29.30
CA LEU A 116 6.74 29.99 -28.86
C LEU A 116 7.57 30.23 -27.60
N LYS A 117 7.23 29.55 -26.50
CA LYS A 117 7.83 29.72 -25.17
C LYS A 117 8.18 28.36 -24.56
N LEU A 118 9.44 28.19 -24.19
CA LEU A 118 10.04 27.02 -23.51
C LEU A 118 10.41 27.38 -22.06
N LYS A 119 10.31 26.43 -21.12
CA LYS A 119 10.56 26.65 -19.67
C LYS A 119 11.25 25.46 -19.01
N LYS A 120 12.24 25.73 -18.15
CA LYS A 120 12.85 24.76 -17.20
C LYS A 120 11.86 24.33 -16.11
N GLY A 121 12.02 23.11 -15.59
CA GLY A 121 11.47 22.68 -14.30
C GLY A 121 10.78 21.30 -14.28
N ILE A 122 10.60 20.69 -15.44
CA ILE A 122 9.93 19.39 -15.63
C ILE A 122 10.69 18.62 -16.73
N ASN A 123 10.59 17.29 -16.78
CA ASN A 123 11.13 16.46 -17.88
C ASN A 123 10.24 16.57 -19.14
N THR A 124 9.99 17.80 -19.60
CA THR A 124 8.88 18.15 -20.49
C THR A 124 9.26 19.37 -21.31
N LEU A 125 9.08 19.30 -22.63
CA LEU A 125 9.26 20.41 -23.54
C LEU A 125 7.90 21.12 -23.72
N GLU A 126 7.49 21.93 -22.74
CA GLU A 126 6.27 22.73 -22.88
C GLU A 126 6.44 23.73 -24.05
N ILE A 127 5.67 23.54 -25.13
CA ILE A 127 5.60 24.47 -26.26
C ILE A 127 4.30 25.29 -26.14
N GLU A 128 4.36 26.41 -25.43
CA GLU A 128 3.17 27.25 -25.23
C GLU A 128 2.82 28.06 -26.49
N VAL A 129 1.98 27.49 -27.35
CA VAL A 129 1.49 28.08 -28.62
C VAL A 129 0.31 29.04 -28.39
N GLU A 130 0.57 30.34 -28.29
CA GLU A 130 -0.50 31.34 -28.11
C GLU A 130 -1.13 31.77 -29.45
N LYS A 131 -2.26 31.14 -29.83
CA LYS A 131 -3.04 31.52 -31.03
C LYS A 131 -3.68 32.91 -30.87
N ASN A 132 -3.04 33.93 -31.44
CA ASN A 132 -3.35 35.34 -31.16
C ASN A 132 -4.61 35.85 -31.90
N THR A 133 -5.79 35.43 -31.45
CA THR A 133 -7.09 35.83 -32.01
C THR A 133 -7.71 37.03 -31.28
N ARG A 134 -8.55 37.81 -31.98
CA ARG A 134 -9.32 38.95 -31.42
C ARG A 134 -10.29 38.60 -30.27
N LYS A 135 -10.33 37.35 -29.77
CA LYS A 135 -11.20 36.87 -28.68
C LYS A 135 -10.49 36.00 -27.62
N GLY A 136 -9.21 36.26 -27.36
CA GLY A 136 -8.62 36.06 -26.01
C GLY A 136 -8.69 34.66 -25.39
N ARG A 137 -8.65 33.59 -26.18
CA ARG A 137 -8.52 32.20 -25.70
C ARG A 137 -7.23 31.59 -26.24
N SER A 138 -6.23 31.40 -25.39
CA SER A 138 -5.07 30.55 -25.68
C SER A 138 -5.42 29.08 -25.46
N LYS A 139 -4.75 28.18 -26.20
CA LYS A 139 -4.83 26.72 -26.03
C LYS A 139 -3.42 26.21 -25.77
N LYS A 140 -3.12 25.85 -24.53
CA LYS A 140 -1.81 25.28 -24.19
C LYS A 140 -1.69 23.87 -24.74
N VAL A 141 -0.50 23.52 -25.23
CA VAL A 141 -0.10 22.18 -25.63
C VAL A 141 1.24 21.90 -24.95
N ALA A 142 1.32 20.83 -24.18
CA ALA A 142 2.58 20.37 -23.59
C ALA A 142 3.04 19.13 -24.36
N LEU A 143 4.33 19.07 -24.70
CA LEU A 143 4.97 17.86 -25.24
C LEU A 143 5.92 17.33 -24.17
N TYR A 144 5.75 16.07 -23.77
CA TYR A 144 6.68 15.44 -22.85
C TYR A 144 7.90 14.92 -23.60
N LYS A 145 9.06 14.75 -22.93
CA LYS A 145 10.30 14.35 -23.62
C LYS A 145 10.12 13.01 -24.36
N ASP A 146 9.44 12.05 -23.72
CA ASP A 146 9.02 10.77 -24.28
C ASP A 146 8.14 10.89 -25.54
N GLN A 147 7.47 12.03 -25.77
CA GLN A 147 6.65 12.26 -26.97
C GLN A 147 7.46 12.86 -28.13
N VAL A 148 8.59 13.51 -27.84
CA VAL A 148 9.54 14.01 -28.84
C VAL A 148 10.53 12.90 -29.23
N ASP A 149 10.94 12.10 -28.25
CA ASP A 149 11.80 10.91 -28.38
C ASP A 149 11.00 9.63 -28.74
N ALA A 150 9.70 9.74 -29.04
CA ALA A 150 8.85 8.64 -29.53
C ALA A 150 9.16 8.24 -30.99
N THR A 151 10.44 8.09 -31.34
CA THR A 151 10.84 7.39 -32.56
C THR A 151 10.24 5.99 -32.57
N LEU A 152 9.87 5.48 -33.74
CA LEU A 152 9.77 4.02 -33.88
C LEU A 152 11.14 3.42 -33.57
N PRO A 153 11.23 2.21 -32.97
CA PRO A 153 12.52 1.56 -32.81
C PRO A 153 13.22 1.55 -34.17
N ALA A 154 14.48 1.97 -34.19
CA ALA A 154 15.21 2.15 -35.45
C ALA A 154 15.24 0.81 -36.21
N ALA A 155 15.37 0.85 -37.54
CA ALA A 155 15.44 -0.38 -38.34
C ALA A 155 16.52 -1.34 -37.79
N SER A 156 17.64 -0.81 -37.31
CA SER A 156 18.71 -1.53 -36.58
C SER A 156 18.25 -2.19 -35.27
N GLU A 157 17.43 -1.54 -34.45
CA GLU A 157 16.88 -2.10 -33.20
C GLU A 157 15.86 -3.19 -33.50
N MET A 158 14.97 -2.96 -34.47
CA MET A 158 14.04 -3.97 -34.97
C MET A 158 14.78 -5.20 -35.54
N ILE A 159 15.92 -4.98 -36.20
CA ILE A 159 16.83 -6.03 -36.69
C ILE A 159 17.48 -6.78 -35.52
N GLY A 160 17.96 -6.08 -34.49
CA GLY A 160 18.56 -6.68 -33.30
C GLY A 160 17.59 -7.59 -32.53
N SER A 161 16.39 -7.10 -32.22
CA SER A 161 15.33 -7.89 -31.59
C SER A 161 14.91 -9.09 -32.44
N ALA A 162 14.80 -8.91 -33.77
CA ALA A 162 14.46 -10.00 -34.68
C ALA A 162 15.55 -11.09 -34.72
N ARG A 163 16.83 -10.68 -34.77
CA ARG A 163 17.99 -11.59 -34.77
C ARG A 163 17.97 -12.53 -33.58
N LEU A 164 17.74 -11.98 -32.38
CA LEU A 164 17.67 -12.73 -31.12
C LEU A 164 16.54 -13.77 -31.11
N ALA A 165 15.33 -13.38 -31.55
CA ALA A 165 14.20 -14.30 -31.65
C ALA A 165 14.42 -15.40 -32.70
N ILE A 166 15.03 -15.07 -33.85
CA ILE A 166 15.35 -16.04 -34.91
C ILE A 166 16.43 -17.04 -34.43
N GLU A 167 17.45 -16.59 -33.70
CA GLU A 167 18.50 -17.44 -33.12
C GLU A 167 17.94 -18.36 -32.04
N PHE A 168 17.05 -17.86 -31.18
CA PHE A 168 16.32 -18.65 -30.19
C PHE A 168 15.45 -19.73 -30.83
N LEU A 169 14.57 -19.37 -31.77
CA LEU A 169 13.69 -20.32 -32.47
C LEU A 169 14.50 -21.37 -33.25
N GLY A 170 15.64 -20.98 -33.83
CA GLY A 170 16.56 -21.90 -34.52
C GLY A 170 17.30 -22.88 -33.59
N GLY A 171 17.56 -22.48 -32.35
CA GLY A 171 18.11 -23.37 -31.32
C GLY A 171 17.07 -24.32 -30.72
N LYS A 172 15.81 -23.89 -30.64
CA LYS A 172 14.69 -24.62 -30.02
C LYS A 172 13.96 -25.56 -30.99
N TYR A 173 13.86 -25.20 -32.28
CA TYR A 173 13.09 -25.93 -33.29
C TYR A 173 13.89 -26.23 -34.56
N ALA A 174 14.27 -27.50 -34.75
CA ALA A 174 14.99 -27.96 -35.95
C ALA A 174 14.19 -27.81 -37.27
N SER A 175 12.88 -27.58 -37.19
CA SER A 175 12.02 -27.26 -38.35
C SER A 175 12.11 -25.79 -38.80
N TYR A 176 12.63 -24.89 -37.95
CA TYR A 176 12.64 -23.46 -38.21
C TYR A 176 13.86 -23.03 -39.03
N ASN A 177 13.64 -22.28 -40.12
CA ASN A 177 14.70 -21.91 -41.09
C ASN A 177 15.55 -20.71 -40.63
N ALA A 178 16.03 -20.72 -39.38
CA ALA A 178 16.83 -19.62 -38.81
C ALA A 178 18.05 -19.24 -39.69
N LYS A 179 18.74 -20.23 -40.27
CA LYS A 179 19.87 -19.98 -41.18
C LYS A 179 19.47 -19.24 -42.46
N GLY A 180 18.24 -19.43 -42.95
CA GLY A 180 17.64 -18.64 -44.01
C GLY A 180 17.33 -17.22 -43.55
N TYR A 181 16.56 -17.08 -42.47
CA TYR A 181 16.12 -15.78 -41.95
C TYR A 181 17.28 -14.89 -41.49
N LEU A 182 18.33 -15.43 -40.85
CA LEU A 182 19.51 -14.64 -40.48
C LEU A 182 20.29 -14.12 -41.70
N LYS A 183 20.28 -14.85 -42.81
CA LYS A 183 20.89 -14.42 -44.09
C LYS A 183 20.03 -13.41 -44.84
N GLU A 184 18.71 -13.47 -44.70
CA GLU A 184 17.76 -12.48 -45.23
C GLU A 184 17.85 -11.18 -44.40
N LEU A 185 17.85 -11.28 -43.08
CA LEU A 185 18.01 -10.18 -42.12
C LEU A 185 19.34 -9.43 -42.29
N ALA A 186 20.46 -10.14 -42.46
CA ALA A 186 21.75 -9.51 -42.70
C ALA A 186 21.82 -8.71 -44.02
N LYS A 187 20.94 -9.00 -45.01
CA LYS A 187 20.81 -8.15 -46.21
C LYS A 187 20.01 -6.89 -45.93
N LEU A 188 18.96 -6.97 -45.11
CA LEU A 188 18.17 -5.80 -44.71
C LEU A 188 19.04 -4.81 -43.92
N GLU A 189 19.87 -5.34 -43.02
CA GLU A 189 20.86 -4.58 -42.24
C GLU A 189 21.92 -3.93 -43.14
N ALA A 190 22.57 -4.69 -44.02
CA ALA A 190 23.58 -4.16 -44.95
C ALA A 190 22.99 -3.27 -46.07
N GLY A 191 21.68 -3.32 -46.29
CA GLY A 191 20.97 -2.59 -47.34
C GLY A 191 20.32 -1.28 -46.89
N ASN A 192 20.44 -0.90 -45.61
CA ASN A 192 19.70 0.22 -45.00
C ASN A 192 18.17 0.11 -45.21
N ALA A 193 17.60 -1.08 -45.02
CA ALA A 193 16.18 -1.33 -45.24
C ALA A 193 15.27 -0.45 -44.37
N SER A 194 14.12 -0.06 -44.93
CA SER A 194 13.10 0.73 -44.23
C SER A 194 12.47 -0.03 -43.06
N PRO A 195 11.95 0.67 -42.02
CA PRO A 195 11.16 0.04 -40.96
C PRO A 195 10.01 -0.82 -41.49
N GLU A 196 9.40 -0.45 -42.61
CA GLU A 196 8.31 -1.17 -43.27
C GLU A 196 8.77 -2.46 -43.97
N GLU A 197 10.01 -2.53 -44.47
CA GLU A 197 10.63 -3.76 -44.97
C GLU A 197 11.00 -4.70 -43.81
N VAL A 198 11.62 -4.15 -42.76
CA VAL A 198 11.97 -4.92 -41.56
C VAL A 198 10.72 -5.42 -40.82
N ALA A 199 9.62 -4.65 -40.80
CA ALA A 199 8.33 -5.06 -40.25
C ALA A 199 7.72 -6.24 -41.02
N ARG A 200 7.69 -6.18 -42.35
CA ARG A 200 7.18 -7.29 -43.19
C ARG A 200 8.03 -8.55 -43.07
N PHE A 201 9.36 -8.40 -42.99
CA PHE A 201 10.27 -9.51 -42.70
C PHE A 201 9.99 -10.13 -41.32
N ARG A 202 9.83 -9.30 -40.27
CA ARG A 202 9.51 -9.77 -38.91
C ARG A 202 8.16 -10.47 -38.84
N TYR A 203 7.14 -9.98 -39.54
CA TYR A 203 5.84 -10.66 -39.62
C TYR A 203 5.99 -12.07 -40.19
N LYS A 204 6.65 -12.21 -41.36
CA LYS A 204 6.93 -13.52 -41.96
C LYS A 204 7.71 -14.43 -41.00
N ALA A 205 8.88 -14.00 -40.54
CA ALA A 205 9.80 -14.85 -39.78
C ALA A 205 9.32 -15.18 -38.36
N LEU A 206 8.55 -14.30 -37.70
CA LEU A 206 8.20 -14.41 -36.27
C LEU A 206 6.69 -14.55 -36.00
N VAL A 207 5.83 -14.41 -37.02
CA VAL A 207 4.38 -14.70 -36.93
C VAL A 207 4.03 -15.91 -37.81
N ILE A 208 4.29 -15.86 -39.12
CA ILE A 208 3.89 -16.92 -40.07
C ILE A 208 4.69 -18.21 -39.86
N ASP A 209 6.02 -18.08 -39.84
CA ASP A 209 6.94 -19.22 -39.85
C ASP A 209 7.34 -19.67 -38.43
N ASN A 210 6.77 -19.07 -37.38
CA ASN A 210 7.14 -19.29 -35.97
C ASN A 210 6.42 -20.52 -35.36
N PRO A 211 7.13 -21.59 -34.94
CA PRO A 211 6.53 -22.79 -34.37
C PRO A 211 5.72 -22.58 -33.08
N GLU A 212 5.89 -21.45 -32.38
CA GLU A 212 5.13 -21.12 -31.17
C GLU A 212 3.79 -20.41 -31.48
N VAL A 213 3.64 -19.85 -32.68
CA VAL A 213 2.38 -19.29 -33.20
C VAL A 213 1.61 -20.40 -33.93
N SER A 214 1.11 -21.35 -33.14
CA SER A 214 0.51 -22.62 -33.63
C SER A 214 -0.95 -22.52 -34.11
N PHE A 215 -1.40 -21.34 -34.55
CA PHE A 215 -2.78 -21.05 -34.94
C PHE A 215 -2.84 -20.02 -36.09
N ASP A 216 -3.81 -20.19 -37.00
CA ASP A 216 -3.98 -19.31 -38.16
C ASP A 216 -4.85 -18.08 -37.90
N THR A 217 -5.68 -18.11 -36.84
CA THR A 217 -6.78 -17.15 -36.64
C THR A 217 -6.80 -16.63 -35.20
N ILE A 218 -7.06 -15.33 -35.03
CA ILE A 218 -7.33 -14.69 -33.74
C ILE A 218 -8.79 -14.24 -33.69
N LEU A 219 -9.53 -14.70 -32.69
CA LEU A 219 -10.82 -14.10 -32.29
C LEU A 219 -10.51 -12.85 -31.47
N PHE A 220 -11.16 -11.73 -31.81
CA PHE A 220 -11.00 -10.48 -31.07
C PHE A 220 -12.29 -9.67 -31.04
N ARG A 221 -12.37 -8.75 -30.09
CA ARG A 221 -13.41 -7.74 -29.98
C ARG A 221 -12.98 -6.49 -30.73
N SER A 222 -13.81 -5.98 -31.65
CA SER A 222 -13.65 -4.62 -32.16
C SER A 222 -14.71 -3.68 -31.60
N SER A 223 -14.33 -2.44 -31.29
CA SER A 223 -15.19 -1.43 -30.64
C SER A 223 -15.02 -0.04 -31.22
N LYS A 224 -16.07 0.80 -31.18
CA LYS A 224 -15.93 2.25 -31.38
C LYS A 224 -15.76 3.02 -30.07
N SER A 225 -15.71 2.33 -28.93
CA SER A 225 -15.52 2.89 -27.60
C SER A 225 -14.22 2.39 -26.97
N ALA A 226 -13.39 3.32 -26.47
CA ALA A 226 -12.22 3.01 -25.65
C ALA A 226 -12.50 3.19 -24.14
N LYS A 227 -13.76 3.06 -23.71
CA LYS A 227 -14.16 3.21 -22.31
C LYS A 227 -13.91 1.92 -21.53
N PHE A 228 -13.07 2.01 -20.50
CA PHE A 228 -12.86 0.97 -19.49
C PHE A 228 -13.21 1.49 -18.08
N PRO A 229 -13.56 0.62 -17.12
CA PRO A 229 -13.70 0.99 -15.71
C PRO A 229 -12.39 1.53 -15.14
N SER A 230 -12.46 2.55 -14.27
CA SER A 230 -11.28 2.98 -13.50
C SER A 230 -10.78 1.85 -12.59
N ASN A 231 -9.53 1.92 -12.14
CA ASN A 231 -8.80 0.73 -11.64
C ASN A 231 -9.26 0.22 -10.26
N TRP A 232 -10.24 0.89 -9.65
CA TRP A 232 -10.94 0.50 -8.42
C TRP A 232 -12.37 -0.02 -8.64
N GLN A 233 -12.84 -0.12 -9.89
CA GLN A 233 -14.26 -0.36 -10.21
C GLN A 233 -14.54 -1.76 -10.80
N GLY A 234 -15.79 -2.21 -10.79
CA GLY A 234 -16.27 -3.36 -11.57
C GLY A 234 -16.74 -2.98 -12.99
N ASN A 235 -16.96 -3.95 -13.88
CA ASN A 235 -17.52 -3.69 -15.22
C ASN A 235 -18.92 -3.04 -15.14
N SER A 236 -19.68 -3.34 -14.07
CA SER A 236 -20.94 -2.69 -13.69
C SER A 236 -20.93 -1.16 -13.73
N THR A 237 -19.80 -0.50 -13.47
CA THR A 237 -19.71 0.98 -13.53
C THR A 237 -19.94 1.56 -14.93
N LEU A 238 -19.80 0.75 -15.99
CA LEU A 238 -20.08 1.15 -17.37
C LEU A 238 -21.59 1.34 -17.62
N LEU A 239 -22.43 0.74 -16.78
CA LEU A 239 -23.88 0.94 -16.74
C LEU A 239 -24.26 1.89 -15.60
N ARG A 240 -23.69 1.70 -14.40
CA ARG A 240 -24.07 2.37 -13.14
C ARG A 240 -22.87 3.08 -12.49
N ARG A 241 -22.58 4.32 -12.89
CA ARG A 241 -21.44 5.09 -12.33
C ARG A 241 -21.88 6.00 -11.19
N GLY A 242 -21.32 5.82 -10.00
CA GLY A 242 -21.64 6.68 -8.84
C GLY A 242 -23.14 6.71 -8.51
N GLY A 243 -23.81 5.56 -8.62
CA GLY A 243 -25.26 5.42 -8.41
C GLY A 243 -26.17 5.98 -9.51
N LYS A 244 -25.64 6.45 -10.65
CA LYS A 244 -26.44 6.90 -11.80
C LYS A 244 -26.39 5.87 -12.93
N GLU A 245 -27.56 5.47 -13.41
CA GLU A 245 -27.67 4.60 -14.59
C GLU A 245 -27.32 5.35 -15.88
N SER A 246 -26.91 4.58 -16.89
CA SER A 246 -26.59 5.03 -18.24
C SER A 246 -26.80 3.89 -19.24
N GLN A 247 -26.95 4.24 -20.52
CA GLN A 247 -27.05 3.30 -21.63
C GLN A 247 -25.90 3.60 -22.61
N PRO A 248 -24.70 3.02 -22.41
CA PRO A 248 -23.56 3.26 -23.26
C PRO A 248 -23.76 2.70 -24.68
N ASN A 249 -23.30 3.43 -25.70
CA ASN A 249 -23.11 2.90 -27.05
C ASN A 249 -21.64 2.47 -27.20
N PHE A 250 -21.41 1.21 -27.57
CA PHE A 250 -20.08 0.64 -27.82
C PHE A 250 -19.85 0.36 -29.32
N ASN A 251 -20.91 -0.01 -30.03
CA ASN A 251 -20.90 -0.46 -31.43
C ASN A 251 -19.90 -1.61 -31.67
N ASP A 252 -19.91 -2.58 -30.74
CA ASP A 252 -18.98 -3.70 -30.72
C ASP A 252 -19.26 -4.74 -31.82
N ALA A 253 -18.26 -5.56 -32.13
CA ALA A 253 -18.41 -6.81 -32.87
C ALA A 253 -17.34 -7.82 -32.45
N PHE A 254 -17.67 -9.10 -32.55
CA PHE A 254 -16.66 -10.16 -32.61
C PHE A 254 -16.18 -10.30 -34.04
N GLN A 255 -14.87 -10.36 -34.22
CA GLN A 255 -14.22 -10.49 -35.52
C GLN A 255 -13.09 -11.53 -35.45
N LEU A 256 -12.78 -12.13 -36.60
CA LEU A 256 -11.70 -13.07 -36.80
C LEU A 256 -10.64 -12.39 -37.67
N LEU A 257 -9.40 -12.34 -37.17
CA LEU A 257 -8.22 -11.93 -37.93
C LEU A 257 -7.47 -13.17 -38.39
N SER A 258 -7.31 -13.33 -39.71
CA SER A 258 -6.41 -14.30 -40.32
C SER A 258 -4.98 -13.77 -40.29
N LEU A 259 -4.03 -14.58 -39.78
CA LEU A 259 -2.61 -14.21 -39.79
C LEU A 259 -1.97 -14.40 -41.17
N LYS A 260 -2.52 -15.26 -42.04
CA LYS A 260 -1.93 -15.63 -43.33
C LYS A 260 -2.06 -14.57 -44.42
N ASP A 261 -3.10 -13.73 -44.35
CA ASP A 261 -3.42 -12.70 -45.33
C ASP A 261 -3.91 -11.38 -44.69
N GLU A 262 -3.72 -11.23 -43.38
CA GLU A 262 -4.14 -10.08 -42.55
C GLU A 262 -5.65 -9.74 -42.64
N SER A 263 -6.47 -10.65 -43.18
CA SER A 263 -7.88 -10.39 -43.46
C SER A 263 -8.75 -10.43 -42.18
N ILE A 264 -9.68 -9.47 -42.07
CA ILE A 264 -10.60 -9.35 -40.94
C ILE A 264 -12.03 -9.68 -41.37
N LYS A 265 -12.58 -10.78 -40.83
CA LYS A 265 -13.98 -11.19 -41.04
C LYS A 265 -14.81 -10.87 -39.80
N THR A 266 -15.98 -10.24 -39.96
CA THR A 266 -16.96 -10.13 -38.86
C THR A 266 -17.60 -11.49 -38.58
N LEU A 267 -17.55 -11.92 -37.31
CA LEU A 267 -18.19 -13.14 -36.83
C LEU A 267 -19.62 -12.84 -36.33
N TYR A 268 -19.75 -11.82 -35.49
CA TYR A 268 -21.02 -11.39 -34.92
C TYR A 268 -21.00 -9.88 -34.67
N ARG A 269 -22.13 -9.20 -34.91
CA ARG A 269 -22.39 -7.82 -34.54
C ARG A 269 -23.82 -7.77 -33.96
N PRO A 270 -24.05 -7.11 -32.81
CA PRO A 270 -25.40 -6.95 -32.28
C PRO A 270 -26.26 -6.06 -33.18
N GLU A 271 -27.57 -6.26 -33.14
CA GLU A 271 -28.52 -5.36 -33.81
C GLU A 271 -28.52 -3.97 -33.15
N GLU A 272 -28.44 -3.94 -31.82
CA GLU A 272 -28.42 -2.73 -31.00
C GLU A 272 -26.99 -2.36 -30.59
N ALA A 273 -26.51 -1.18 -31.01
CA ALA A 273 -25.14 -0.72 -30.78
C ALA A 273 -24.80 -0.45 -29.28
N ARG A 274 -25.78 -0.59 -28.37
CA ARG A 274 -25.60 -0.55 -26.91
C ARG A 274 -25.32 -1.93 -26.28
N GLU A 275 -25.48 -3.04 -26.99
CA GLU A 275 -24.95 -4.33 -26.53
C GLU A 275 -23.41 -4.27 -26.61
N GLY A 276 -22.77 -4.22 -25.44
CA GLY A 276 -21.33 -4.41 -25.31
C GLY A 276 -20.99 -5.89 -25.38
N LEU A 277 -19.81 -6.20 -25.92
CA LEU A 277 -19.35 -7.58 -26.14
C LEU A 277 -17.95 -7.75 -25.53
N MET A 278 -17.87 -8.13 -24.26
CA MET A 278 -16.63 -8.07 -23.45
C MET A 278 -16.24 -9.41 -22.84
N ASP A 279 -15.03 -9.49 -22.29
CA ASP A 279 -14.51 -10.57 -21.46
C ASP A 279 -14.53 -11.97 -22.16
N ILE A 280 -13.97 -12.06 -23.38
CA ILE A 280 -13.98 -13.29 -24.19
C ILE A 280 -13.27 -14.48 -23.52
N CYS A 281 -13.94 -15.64 -23.42
CA CYS A 281 -13.34 -16.91 -23.00
C CYS A 281 -13.69 -18.07 -23.94
N LEU A 282 -12.73 -18.54 -24.75
CA LEU A 282 -12.88 -19.70 -25.64
C LEU A 282 -12.87 -21.03 -24.86
N ASP A 283 -13.75 -21.98 -25.21
CA ASP A 283 -13.76 -23.34 -24.62
C ASP A 283 -12.46 -24.10 -24.95
N PHE A 284 -12.24 -25.20 -24.24
CA PHE A 284 -11.16 -26.15 -24.49
C PHE A 284 -11.27 -26.78 -25.89
N SER A 285 -12.49 -26.97 -26.41
CA SER A 285 -12.74 -27.46 -27.79
C SER A 285 -12.33 -26.48 -28.90
N GLY A 286 -12.27 -25.18 -28.61
CA GLY A 286 -12.16 -24.13 -29.63
C GLY A 286 -13.43 -23.86 -30.45
N ASP A 287 -14.55 -24.57 -30.23
CA ASP A 287 -15.76 -24.46 -31.07
C ASP A 287 -16.80 -23.42 -30.58
N LYS A 288 -16.65 -22.92 -29.35
CA LYS A 288 -17.56 -21.96 -28.70
C LYS A 288 -16.83 -21.10 -27.66
N PHE A 289 -17.43 -19.99 -27.27
CA PHE A 289 -16.87 -19.06 -26.28
C PHE A 289 -17.95 -18.43 -25.38
N LEU A 290 -17.55 -18.02 -24.18
CA LEU A 290 -18.31 -17.14 -23.30
C LEU A 290 -17.93 -15.68 -23.57
N TYR A 291 -18.86 -14.78 -23.25
CA TYR A 291 -18.61 -13.34 -23.16
C TYR A 291 -19.61 -12.68 -22.20
N SER A 292 -19.26 -11.50 -21.70
CA SER A 292 -20.16 -10.58 -21.01
C SER A 292 -20.91 -9.73 -22.05
N GLY A 293 -22.23 -9.90 -22.10
CA GLY A 293 -23.15 -9.07 -22.88
C GLY A 293 -23.98 -8.15 -21.97
N ILE A 294 -24.70 -7.19 -22.54
CA ILE A 294 -25.69 -6.39 -21.80
C ILE A 294 -27.08 -6.89 -22.16
N ASP A 295 -27.84 -7.32 -21.15
CA ASP A 295 -29.28 -7.48 -21.30
C ASP A 295 -29.94 -6.09 -21.42
N LEU A 296 -30.67 -5.90 -22.52
CA LEU A 296 -31.15 -4.58 -22.93
C LEU A 296 -32.39 -4.13 -22.14
N GLU A 297 -33.18 -5.09 -21.63
CA GLU A 297 -34.40 -4.85 -20.86
C GLU A 297 -34.08 -4.48 -19.40
N SER A 298 -33.32 -5.31 -18.68
CA SER A 298 -32.91 -5.01 -17.29
C SER A 298 -31.77 -4.00 -17.18
N ASN A 299 -31.09 -3.69 -18.29
CA ASN A 299 -29.86 -2.89 -18.32
C ASN A 299 -28.79 -3.45 -17.36
N THR A 300 -28.54 -4.76 -17.41
CA THR A 300 -27.51 -5.43 -16.61
C THR A 300 -26.50 -6.15 -17.49
N PHE A 301 -25.26 -6.32 -17.03
CA PHE A 301 -24.35 -7.30 -17.63
C PHE A 301 -24.84 -8.72 -17.32
N GLN A 302 -24.78 -9.60 -18.33
CA GLN A 302 -25.06 -11.03 -18.21
C GLN A 302 -24.00 -11.83 -18.97
N VAL A 303 -23.72 -13.06 -18.52
CA VAL A 303 -22.82 -13.97 -19.24
C VAL A 303 -23.61 -14.72 -20.31
N TYR A 304 -23.08 -14.72 -21.54
CA TYR A 304 -23.62 -15.40 -22.71
C TYR A 304 -22.65 -16.47 -23.22
N GLU A 305 -23.17 -17.45 -23.95
CA GLU A 305 -22.41 -18.47 -24.70
C GLU A 305 -22.78 -18.38 -26.18
N MET A 306 -21.80 -18.51 -27.09
CA MET A 306 -22.00 -18.51 -28.54
C MET A 306 -21.00 -19.46 -29.22
N LYS A 307 -21.38 -20.05 -30.36
CA LYS A 307 -20.46 -20.83 -31.20
C LYS A 307 -19.52 -19.94 -32.01
N LEU A 308 -18.37 -20.49 -32.41
CA LEU A 308 -17.40 -19.80 -33.26
C LEU A 308 -17.82 -19.70 -34.75
N ASP A 309 -19.06 -20.11 -35.09
CA ASP A 309 -19.74 -19.80 -36.36
C ASP A 309 -20.66 -18.56 -36.26
N GLY A 310 -20.80 -17.96 -35.07
CA GLY A 310 -21.68 -16.81 -34.79
C GLY A 310 -23.12 -17.20 -34.42
N THR A 311 -23.42 -18.51 -34.35
CA THR A 311 -24.76 -19.03 -34.07
C THR A 311 -24.94 -19.48 -32.62
N ALA A 312 -26.16 -19.92 -32.29
CA ALA A 312 -26.52 -20.49 -30.99
C ALA A 312 -26.24 -19.61 -29.76
N ARG A 313 -26.23 -18.27 -29.94
CA ARG A 313 -26.19 -17.27 -28.85
C ARG A 313 -27.27 -17.59 -27.81
N ARG A 314 -26.86 -17.81 -26.56
CA ARG A 314 -27.75 -17.99 -25.42
C ARG A 314 -27.22 -17.27 -24.18
N GLN A 315 -28.12 -16.88 -23.28
CA GLN A 315 -27.72 -16.41 -21.95
C GLN A 315 -27.40 -17.62 -21.05
N VAL A 316 -26.47 -17.45 -20.11
CA VAL A 316 -26.08 -18.44 -19.11
C VAL A 316 -26.59 -18.04 -17.72
N THR A 317 -26.41 -16.78 -17.33
CA THR A 317 -26.75 -16.29 -15.98
C THR A 317 -28.19 -15.80 -15.87
N PRO A 318 -28.83 -15.90 -14.69
CA PRO A 318 -30.17 -15.38 -14.47
C PRO A 318 -30.18 -13.85 -14.37
N VAL A 319 -31.16 -13.21 -15.02
CA VAL A 319 -31.45 -11.78 -14.81
C VAL A 319 -32.01 -11.57 -13.41
N MET A 320 -31.48 -10.60 -12.68
CA MET A 320 -31.97 -10.18 -11.37
C MET A 320 -31.87 -8.66 -11.21
N PRO A 321 -32.78 -8.00 -10.45
CA PRO A 321 -32.77 -6.55 -10.30
C PRO A 321 -31.44 -6.01 -9.76
N GLU A 322 -30.87 -5.03 -10.47
CA GLU A 322 -29.56 -4.40 -10.20
C GLU A 322 -28.33 -5.35 -10.15
N ILE A 323 -28.45 -6.63 -10.55
CA ILE A 323 -27.31 -7.57 -10.51
C ILE A 323 -26.65 -7.71 -11.88
N ASP A 324 -25.37 -7.32 -11.92
CA ASP A 324 -24.48 -7.44 -13.06
C ASP A 324 -23.62 -8.72 -12.92
N ASN A 325 -23.59 -9.54 -13.97
CA ASN A 325 -22.85 -10.80 -14.07
C ASN A 325 -21.89 -10.73 -15.29
N TYR A 326 -20.57 -10.89 -15.07
CA TYR A 326 -19.53 -10.67 -16.10
C TYR A 326 -18.25 -11.50 -15.84
N ASN A 327 -17.23 -11.41 -16.70
CA ASN A 327 -15.97 -12.19 -16.62
C ASN A 327 -16.19 -13.73 -16.55
N GLY A 328 -16.98 -14.29 -17.46
CA GLY A 328 -17.28 -15.72 -17.47
C GLY A 328 -16.15 -16.61 -18.00
N VAL A 329 -15.80 -17.69 -17.29
CA VAL A 329 -14.84 -18.73 -17.72
C VAL A 329 -15.38 -20.15 -17.54
N TYR A 330 -15.01 -21.05 -18.46
CA TYR A 330 -15.34 -22.48 -18.38
C TYR A 330 -14.50 -23.22 -17.35
N LEU A 331 -15.14 -23.98 -16.46
CA LEU A 331 -14.47 -24.89 -15.54
C LEU A 331 -14.32 -26.29 -16.16
N PRO A 332 -13.27 -27.07 -15.84
CA PRO A 332 -13.04 -28.39 -16.45
C PRO A 332 -14.17 -29.42 -16.24
N ASN A 333 -14.98 -29.23 -15.19
CA ASN A 333 -16.14 -30.05 -14.84
C ASN A 333 -17.42 -29.68 -15.62
N GLY A 334 -17.38 -28.70 -16.53
CA GLY A 334 -18.54 -28.24 -17.29
C GLY A 334 -19.43 -27.22 -16.58
N LYS A 335 -19.04 -26.75 -15.38
CA LYS A 335 -19.61 -25.53 -14.77
C LYS A 335 -18.97 -24.28 -15.40
N ILE A 336 -19.53 -23.12 -15.07
CA ILE A 336 -19.01 -21.80 -15.45
C ILE A 336 -18.76 -21.00 -14.16
N LEU A 337 -17.64 -20.28 -14.11
CA LEU A 337 -17.29 -19.34 -13.03
C LEU A 337 -17.32 -17.91 -13.57
N PHE A 338 -17.81 -16.95 -12.80
CA PHE A 338 -17.99 -15.56 -13.24
C PHE A 338 -18.00 -14.59 -12.04
N CYS A 339 -17.77 -13.30 -12.30
CA CYS A 339 -17.99 -12.22 -11.33
C CYS A 339 -19.48 -11.85 -11.28
N SER A 340 -20.04 -11.66 -10.08
CA SER A 340 -21.42 -11.18 -9.88
C SER A 340 -21.50 -10.13 -8.77
N THR A 341 -22.34 -9.11 -8.96
CA THR A 341 -22.67 -8.12 -7.91
C THR A 341 -23.73 -8.60 -6.91
N ALA A 342 -24.15 -9.87 -6.97
CA ALA A 342 -25.20 -10.45 -6.12
C ALA A 342 -24.92 -10.41 -4.60
N SER A 343 -23.67 -10.19 -4.17
CA SER A 343 -23.35 -9.98 -2.75
C SER A 343 -23.85 -8.62 -2.22
N LEU A 344 -24.11 -7.66 -3.11
CA LEU A 344 -24.44 -6.25 -2.84
C LEU A 344 -23.42 -5.48 -1.98
N ASN A 345 -22.22 -6.04 -1.81
CA ASN A 345 -21.06 -5.31 -1.31
C ASN A 345 -20.78 -4.10 -2.23
N SER A 346 -20.16 -3.07 -1.68
CA SER A 346 -19.92 -1.79 -2.37
C SER A 346 -18.65 -1.13 -1.86
N VAL A 347 -17.92 -0.49 -2.76
CA VAL A 347 -16.57 0.01 -2.48
C VAL A 347 -16.59 1.12 -1.41
N PRO A 348 -15.98 0.91 -0.21
CA PRO A 348 -16.02 1.87 0.89
C PRO A 348 -15.43 3.25 0.57
N CYS A 349 -14.30 3.33 -0.13
CA CYS A 349 -13.59 4.59 -0.37
C CYS A 349 -14.36 5.59 -1.25
N VAL A 350 -15.27 5.12 -2.10
CA VAL A 350 -16.23 5.95 -2.88
C VAL A 350 -17.61 6.02 -2.21
N GLY A 351 -17.68 5.74 -0.92
CA GLY A 351 -18.87 5.88 -0.10
C GLY A 351 -20.00 4.92 -0.42
N GLY A 352 -19.69 3.73 -0.97
CA GLY A 352 -20.67 2.71 -1.35
C GLY A 352 -21.45 3.03 -2.63
N SER A 353 -20.93 3.94 -3.47
CA SER A 353 -21.60 4.41 -4.70
C SER A 353 -21.36 3.49 -5.92
N ASP A 354 -20.25 2.76 -5.98
CA ASP A 354 -19.98 1.70 -6.97
C ASP A 354 -20.23 0.28 -6.40
N TYR A 355 -20.59 -0.67 -7.26
CA TYR A 355 -20.86 -2.08 -6.90
C TYR A 355 -19.56 -2.89 -6.86
N VAL A 356 -19.54 -3.94 -6.04
CA VAL A 356 -18.47 -4.95 -6.00
C VAL A 356 -18.93 -6.22 -6.70
N GLY A 357 -18.13 -6.74 -7.64
CA GLY A 357 -18.30 -8.09 -8.18
C GLY A 357 -17.42 -9.10 -7.44
N THR A 358 -18.01 -10.18 -6.94
CA THR A 358 -17.28 -11.33 -6.33
C THR A 358 -17.50 -12.60 -7.17
N LEU A 359 -16.70 -13.65 -6.99
CA LEU A 359 -16.78 -14.87 -7.81
C LEU A 359 -17.93 -15.83 -7.42
N TYR A 360 -18.63 -16.33 -8.44
CA TYR A 360 -19.76 -17.27 -8.36
C TYR A 360 -19.58 -18.42 -9.36
N GLU A 361 -20.02 -19.63 -8.99
CA GLU A 361 -20.17 -20.78 -9.90
C GLU A 361 -21.62 -20.96 -10.34
N ILE A 362 -21.84 -21.54 -11.52
CA ILE A 362 -23.16 -21.95 -12.04
C ILE A 362 -23.03 -23.19 -12.95
N ASN A 363 -24.07 -24.01 -13.03
CA ASN A 363 -24.13 -25.09 -14.02
C ASN A 363 -24.34 -24.51 -15.43
N ALA A 364 -23.83 -25.16 -16.47
CA ALA A 364 -23.94 -24.66 -17.86
C ALA A 364 -25.39 -24.40 -18.33
N ASN A 365 -26.39 -25.03 -17.72
CA ASN A 365 -27.82 -24.82 -17.99
C ASN A 365 -28.45 -23.62 -17.22
N GLY A 366 -27.66 -22.80 -16.54
CA GLY A 366 -28.14 -21.63 -15.78
C GLY A 366 -28.75 -21.95 -14.41
N THR A 367 -28.57 -23.18 -13.90
CA THR A 367 -29.06 -23.59 -12.57
C THR A 367 -27.94 -23.64 -11.52
N GLY A 368 -28.30 -23.61 -10.25
CA GLY A 368 -27.35 -23.85 -9.15
C GLY A 368 -26.30 -22.75 -8.95
N MET A 369 -26.65 -21.49 -9.25
CA MET A 369 -25.77 -20.34 -8.99
C MET A 369 -25.40 -20.26 -7.51
N ARG A 370 -24.10 -20.12 -7.19
CA ARG A 370 -23.58 -20.07 -5.82
C ARG A 370 -22.34 -19.17 -5.72
N GLN A 371 -22.24 -18.39 -4.64
CA GLN A 371 -21.04 -17.62 -4.31
C GLN A 371 -19.87 -18.55 -3.92
N VAL A 372 -18.66 -18.28 -4.44
CA VAL A 372 -17.43 -19.01 -4.07
C VAL A 372 -16.43 -18.14 -3.30
N ALA A 373 -16.30 -16.86 -3.64
CA ALA A 373 -15.45 -15.88 -2.95
C ALA A 373 -16.29 -14.90 -2.11
N PHE A 374 -15.79 -14.53 -0.93
CA PHE A 374 -16.59 -13.93 0.15
C PHE A 374 -16.03 -12.58 0.60
N ASP A 375 -15.66 -11.77 -0.40
CA ASP A 375 -14.63 -10.75 -0.27
C ASP A 375 -15.24 -9.33 -0.27
N GLN A 376 -14.54 -8.36 0.33
CA GLN A 376 -15.04 -7.00 0.52
C GLN A 376 -15.16 -6.23 -0.79
N GLU A 377 -14.06 -6.16 -1.55
CA GLU A 377 -13.97 -5.51 -2.85
C GLU A 377 -13.99 -6.50 -4.02
N ASN A 378 -13.65 -5.98 -5.22
CA ASN A 378 -13.82 -6.69 -6.49
C ASN A 378 -12.81 -7.82 -6.67
N ASP A 379 -13.34 -8.98 -7.05
CA ASP A 379 -12.62 -10.01 -7.77
C ASP A 379 -12.59 -9.67 -9.27
N TRP A 380 -11.45 -9.85 -9.92
CA TRP A 380 -11.31 -9.65 -11.37
C TRP A 380 -10.57 -10.80 -12.07
N TYR A 381 -10.93 -10.98 -13.35
CA TYR A 381 -10.19 -11.78 -14.34
C TYR A 381 -9.83 -13.21 -13.90
N PRO A 382 -10.80 -14.05 -13.51
CA PRO A 382 -10.55 -15.46 -13.24
C PRO A 382 -9.94 -16.16 -14.46
N TRP A 383 -8.97 -17.04 -14.22
CA TRP A 383 -8.28 -17.83 -15.24
C TRP A 383 -8.07 -19.26 -14.76
N VAL A 384 -8.47 -20.24 -15.56
CA VAL A 384 -8.27 -21.66 -15.24
C VAL A 384 -6.86 -22.09 -15.64
N LYS A 385 -6.07 -22.50 -14.65
CA LYS A 385 -4.71 -23.02 -14.80
C LYS A 385 -4.72 -24.45 -15.37
N GLU A 386 -3.61 -24.86 -15.96
CA GLU A 386 -3.42 -26.21 -16.55
C GLU A 386 -3.56 -27.36 -15.54
N ASN A 387 -3.41 -27.07 -14.24
CA ASN A 387 -3.62 -28.01 -13.14
C ASN A 387 -5.09 -28.10 -12.67
N GLY A 388 -6.02 -27.37 -13.30
CA GLY A 388 -7.44 -27.32 -12.96
C GLY A 388 -7.83 -26.33 -11.86
N ARG A 389 -6.88 -25.58 -11.29
CA ARG A 389 -7.15 -24.49 -10.34
C ARG A 389 -7.58 -23.20 -11.04
N VAL A 390 -8.15 -22.28 -10.29
CA VAL A 390 -8.51 -20.94 -10.72
C VAL A 390 -7.56 -19.93 -10.09
N MET A 391 -7.03 -19.03 -10.91
CA MET A 391 -6.25 -17.86 -10.50
C MET A 391 -7.08 -16.59 -10.74
N TYR A 392 -7.03 -15.62 -9.84
CA TYR A 392 -7.79 -14.36 -9.99
C TYR A 392 -7.14 -13.21 -9.22
N SER A 393 -7.42 -11.94 -9.58
CA SER A 393 -6.99 -10.77 -8.80
C SER A 393 -8.08 -10.40 -7.78
N ARG A 394 -7.70 -10.14 -6.54
CA ARG A 394 -8.56 -9.56 -5.48
C ARG A 394 -8.07 -8.15 -5.15
N TRP A 395 -8.97 -7.18 -4.97
CA TRP A 395 -8.66 -5.95 -4.22
C TRP A 395 -9.00 -6.14 -2.74
N GLU A 396 -8.12 -5.75 -1.83
CA GLU A 396 -8.21 -6.08 -0.41
C GLU A 396 -7.73 -4.92 0.48
N TYR A 397 -8.61 -4.22 1.21
CA TYR A 397 -8.16 -3.18 2.14
C TYR A 397 -8.88 -3.12 3.49
N THR A 398 -9.51 -4.22 3.92
CA THR A 398 -10.00 -4.34 5.30
C THR A 398 -8.87 -4.11 6.31
N ASP A 399 -9.02 -3.08 7.15
CA ASP A 399 -8.01 -2.61 8.13
C ASP A 399 -6.61 -2.28 7.52
N ASN A 400 -6.51 -1.98 6.21
CA ASN A 400 -5.24 -1.78 5.51
C ASN A 400 -5.30 -0.63 4.48
N SER A 401 -4.15 -0.24 3.91
CA SER A 401 -4.08 0.84 2.90
C SER A 401 -4.81 0.48 1.62
N HIS A 402 -5.57 1.42 1.05
CA HIS A 402 -6.53 1.12 -0.02
C HIS A 402 -5.99 1.25 -1.45
N TYR A 403 -4.83 1.87 -1.65
CA TYR A 403 -4.37 2.21 -3.00
C TYR A 403 -3.73 1.05 -3.77
N PHE A 404 -2.88 0.24 -3.15
CA PHE A 404 -1.94 -0.65 -3.84
C PHE A 404 -2.34 -2.14 -3.83
N THR A 405 -3.34 -2.51 -3.05
CA THR A 405 -3.59 -3.88 -2.58
C THR A 405 -4.36 -4.77 -3.56
N ARG A 406 -3.85 -4.93 -4.78
CA ARG A 406 -4.45 -5.81 -5.80
C ARG A 406 -3.65 -7.08 -5.97
N ILE A 407 -3.86 -7.98 -5.03
CA ILE A 407 -3.13 -9.23 -4.84
C ILE A 407 -3.65 -10.33 -5.77
N LEU A 408 -2.79 -11.32 -6.06
CA LEU A 408 -3.11 -12.45 -6.92
C LEU A 408 -3.42 -13.70 -6.07
N LEU A 409 -4.58 -14.32 -6.29
CA LEU A 409 -5.10 -15.47 -5.55
C LEU A 409 -5.09 -16.74 -6.41
N GLU A 410 -5.00 -17.90 -5.77
CA GLU A 410 -5.24 -19.22 -6.35
C GLU A 410 -6.21 -20.04 -5.48
N MET A 411 -7.22 -20.68 -6.09
CA MET A 411 -8.18 -21.58 -5.44
C MET A 411 -8.52 -22.80 -6.31
N ASN A 412 -9.15 -23.82 -5.74
CA ASN A 412 -9.84 -24.86 -6.51
C ASN A 412 -11.17 -24.30 -7.08
N PRO A 413 -11.75 -24.89 -8.16
CA PRO A 413 -12.98 -24.40 -8.80
C PRO A 413 -14.24 -24.27 -7.91
N ASP A 414 -14.25 -24.94 -6.75
CA ASP A 414 -15.33 -24.90 -5.75
C ASP A 414 -15.12 -23.83 -4.66
N GLY A 415 -14.04 -23.05 -4.75
CA GLY A 415 -13.66 -22.05 -3.74
C GLY A 415 -12.84 -22.60 -2.57
N THR A 416 -12.46 -23.88 -2.57
CA THR A 416 -11.58 -24.46 -1.54
C THR A 416 -10.10 -24.21 -1.85
N ALA A 417 -9.25 -24.28 -0.81
CA ALA A 417 -7.82 -24.03 -0.83
C ALA A 417 -7.44 -22.66 -1.44
N ASN A 418 -8.27 -21.65 -1.18
CA ASN A 418 -8.03 -20.27 -1.58
C ASN A 418 -6.86 -19.65 -0.79
N ARG A 419 -5.89 -19.07 -1.50
CA ARG A 419 -4.67 -18.49 -0.92
C ARG A 419 -4.07 -17.42 -1.83
N SER A 420 -3.33 -16.48 -1.26
CA SER A 420 -2.51 -15.54 -2.06
C SER A 420 -1.30 -16.26 -2.68
N ILE A 421 -0.87 -15.79 -3.85
CA ILE A 421 0.30 -16.27 -4.59
C ILE A 421 1.20 -15.13 -5.12
N TYR A 422 0.77 -13.86 -5.04
CA TYR A 422 1.62 -12.69 -5.33
C TYR A 422 1.09 -11.39 -4.71
N GLY A 423 1.99 -10.54 -4.23
CA GLY A 423 1.75 -9.15 -3.85
C GLY A 423 1.16 -8.93 -2.46
N SER A 424 1.00 -9.98 -1.64
CA SER A 424 0.47 -9.85 -0.28
C SER A 424 1.39 -8.99 0.58
N ASN A 425 0.82 -8.03 1.32
CA ASN A 425 1.56 -7.06 2.14
C ASN A 425 2.60 -6.22 1.34
N SER A 426 2.44 -6.06 0.03
CA SER A 426 3.40 -5.37 -0.86
C SER A 426 2.82 -4.08 -1.45
N TYR A 427 3.60 -2.99 -1.50
CA TYR A 427 3.20 -1.73 -2.15
C TYR A 427 3.30 -1.76 -3.69
N TRP A 428 4.13 -2.66 -4.22
CA TRP A 428 4.23 -2.97 -5.64
C TRP A 428 3.92 -4.47 -5.85
N PRO A 429 3.34 -4.91 -6.97
CA PRO A 429 2.80 -4.14 -8.08
C PRO A 429 1.53 -3.38 -7.69
N ASN A 430 1.54 -2.07 -7.94
CA ASN A 430 0.51 -1.10 -7.51
C ASN A 430 -0.90 -1.47 -8.00
N THR A 431 -0.96 -2.27 -9.07
CA THR A 431 -2.15 -2.97 -9.60
C THR A 431 -1.73 -4.11 -10.52
N LEU A 432 -2.31 -5.31 -10.35
CA LEU A 432 -2.23 -6.41 -11.32
C LEU A 432 -3.57 -6.60 -12.06
N PHE A 433 -3.53 -6.56 -13.40
CA PHE A 433 -4.67 -6.88 -14.25
C PHE A 433 -4.39 -7.98 -15.28
N TYR A 434 -5.46 -8.68 -15.67
CA TYR A 434 -5.49 -9.70 -16.73
C TYR A 434 -4.43 -10.81 -16.57
N ALA A 435 -4.06 -11.16 -15.33
CA ALA A 435 -3.03 -12.15 -15.07
C ALA A 435 -3.38 -13.53 -15.69
N LYS A 436 -2.45 -14.13 -16.43
CA LYS A 436 -2.59 -15.47 -17.00
C LYS A 436 -1.35 -16.31 -16.76
N GLN A 437 -1.55 -17.59 -16.44
CA GLN A 437 -0.48 -18.58 -16.35
C GLN A 437 0.25 -18.67 -17.69
N ILE A 438 1.58 -18.79 -17.66
CA ILE A 438 2.39 -19.11 -18.83
C ILE A 438 2.29 -20.63 -19.11
N PRO A 439 1.92 -21.07 -20.33
CA PRO A 439 1.73 -22.48 -20.67
C PRO A 439 2.95 -23.37 -20.33
N GLY A 440 2.71 -24.50 -19.69
CA GLY A 440 3.76 -25.43 -19.25
C GLY A 440 4.43 -25.10 -17.91
N HIS A 441 4.17 -23.92 -17.32
CA HIS A 441 4.82 -23.47 -16.07
C HIS A 441 3.81 -23.30 -14.94
N SER A 442 4.00 -23.99 -13.82
CA SER A 442 3.06 -23.98 -12.68
C SER A 442 3.07 -22.68 -11.85
N SER A 443 4.21 -22.00 -11.82
CA SER A 443 4.52 -20.80 -11.00
C SER A 443 4.61 -19.50 -11.80
N LYS A 444 4.75 -19.57 -13.13
CA LYS A 444 4.95 -18.40 -13.99
C LYS A 444 3.64 -17.85 -14.53
N PHE A 445 3.53 -16.53 -14.55
CA PHE A 445 2.40 -15.81 -15.13
C PHE A 445 2.86 -14.51 -15.78
N ALA A 446 2.05 -13.97 -16.69
CA ALA A 446 2.20 -12.62 -17.20
C ALA A 446 0.97 -11.79 -16.85
N ALA A 447 1.18 -10.51 -16.53
CA ALA A 447 0.13 -9.58 -16.12
C ALA A 447 0.43 -8.15 -16.58
N ILE A 448 -0.60 -7.31 -16.55
CA ILE A 448 -0.48 -5.87 -16.79
C ILE A 448 -0.32 -5.15 -15.45
N VAL A 449 0.79 -4.43 -15.27
CA VAL A 449 1.05 -3.60 -14.09
C VAL A 449 0.68 -2.14 -14.36
N SER A 450 -0.18 -1.57 -13.52
CA SER A 450 -0.71 -0.21 -13.67
C SER A 450 -0.84 0.50 -12.31
N GLY A 451 -1.42 1.71 -12.33
CA GLY A 451 -1.65 2.55 -11.15
C GLY A 451 -3.05 2.42 -10.55
N HIS A 452 -3.30 3.04 -9.39
CA HIS A 452 -4.67 3.15 -8.86
C HIS A 452 -5.48 4.20 -9.64
N HIS A 453 -4.91 5.39 -9.85
CA HIS A 453 -5.47 6.40 -10.75
C HIS A 453 -4.74 6.47 -12.10
N GLY A 454 -5.24 7.33 -12.99
CA GLY A 454 -4.65 7.59 -14.30
C GLY A 454 -5.19 6.68 -15.39
N THR A 455 -4.34 5.81 -15.93
CA THR A 455 -4.68 5.00 -17.12
C THR A 455 -5.58 3.83 -16.74
N ALA A 456 -6.82 3.83 -17.27
CA ALA A 456 -7.79 2.77 -17.02
C ALA A 456 -7.34 1.45 -17.66
N ARG A 457 -7.18 0.41 -16.84
CA ARG A 457 -6.85 -1.01 -17.13
C ARG A 457 -5.55 -1.31 -17.88
N ALA A 458 -5.01 -0.37 -18.65
CA ALA A 458 -3.76 -0.55 -19.40
C ALA A 458 -2.51 -0.24 -18.56
N GLY A 459 -1.40 -0.87 -18.92
CA GLY A 459 -0.16 -0.83 -18.14
C GLY A 459 1.08 -1.31 -18.88
N GLU A 460 2.16 -1.55 -18.15
CA GLU A 460 3.35 -2.27 -18.61
C GLU A 460 3.08 -3.79 -18.57
N LEU A 461 3.56 -4.56 -19.56
CA LEU A 461 3.49 -6.02 -19.53
C LEU A 461 4.68 -6.56 -18.75
N ILE A 462 4.44 -7.38 -17.72
CA ILE A 462 5.50 -7.96 -16.87
C ILE A 462 5.27 -9.47 -16.70
N ILE A 463 6.36 -10.22 -16.80
CA ILE A 463 6.44 -11.66 -16.53
C ILE A 463 6.91 -11.88 -15.08
N PHE A 464 6.29 -12.84 -14.39
CA PHE A 464 6.56 -13.19 -13.00
C PHE A 464 6.81 -14.69 -12.82
N ASP A 465 7.56 -15.07 -11.78
CA ASP A 465 7.72 -16.45 -11.31
C ASP A 465 7.65 -16.51 -9.78
N GLN A 466 6.58 -17.12 -9.25
CA GLN A 466 6.35 -17.31 -7.81
C GLN A 466 7.51 -18.07 -7.10
N ASN A 467 8.32 -18.84 -7.84
CA ASN A 467 9.48 -19.53 -7.28
C ASN A 467 10.70 -18.61 -7.03
N LYS A 468 10.64 -17.34 -7.45
CA LYS A 468 11.67 -16.33 -7.19
C LYS A 468 11.30 -15.43 -6.03
N GLY A 469 10.02 -15.09 -5.91
CA GLY A 469 9.44 -14.40 -4.77
C GLY A 469 7.96 -14.09 -5.03
N ASP A 470 7.23 -13.75 -3.97
CA ASP A 470 5.84 -13.29 -3.99
C ASP A 470 5.66 -11.89 -3.37
N PHE A 471 6.75 -11.31 -2.87
CA PHE A 471 6.83 -9.94 -2.32
C PHE A 471 7.42 -8.97 -3.34
N GLU A 472 6.83 -7.77 -3.43
CA GLU A 472 7.22 -6.67 -4.34
C GLU A 472 7.77 -7.14 -5.71
N ALA A 473 9.02 -6.83 -6.03
CA ALA A 473 9.64 -7.14 -7.32
C ALA A 473 10.45 -8.44 -7.33
N ASP A 474 10.52 -9.20 -6.23
CA ASP A 474 11.39 -10.37 -6.10
C ASP A 474 11.06 -11.49 -7.09
N GLY A 475 9.78 -11.61 -7.45
CA GLY A 475 9.29 -12.54 -8.47
C GLY A 475 9.22 -11.98 -9.89
N ALA A 476 9.53 -10.71 -10.13
CA ALA A 476 9.39 -10.08 -11.45
C ALA A 476 10.61 -10.39 -12.34
N LEU A 477 10.40 -11.16 -13.41
CA LEU A 477 11.47 -11.62 -14.29
C LEU A 477 11.89 -10.58 -15.35
N GLN A 478 10.92 -10.02 -16.08
CA GLN A 478 11.15 -9.07 -17.17
C GLN A 478 9.90 -8.23 -17.44
N ARG A 479 10.11 -6.93 -17.68
CA ARG A 479 9.14 -6.06 -18.36
C ARG A 479 9.32 -6.20 -19.88
N ILE A 480 8.23 -6.26 -20.64
CA ILE A 480 8.24 -6.17 -22.10
C ILE A 480 7.71 -4.78 -22.53
N PRO A 481 8.48 -3.98 -23.29
CA PRO A 481 9.90 -4.14 -23.59
C PRO A 481 10.79 -3.81 -22.37
N GLY A 482 12.00 -4.38 -22.34
CA GLY A 482 12.95 -4.21 -21.23
C GLY A 482 13.92 -5.36 -21.01
N ARG A 483 14.31 -6.08 -22.06
CA ARG A 483 15.17 -7.27 -21.96
C ARG A 483 16.49 -6.99 -21.25
N GLY A 484 16.79 -7.78 -20.22
CA GLY A 484 18.00 -7.63 -19.42
C GLY A 484 18.00 -6.42 -18.46
N GLN A 485 16.91 -5.65 -18.40
CA GLN A 485 16.71 -4.62 -17.39
C GLN A 485 16.08 -5.24 -16.13
N LYS A 486 16.56 -4.88 -14.95
CA LYS A 486 15.89 -5.25 -13.69
C LYS A 486 14.56 -4.52 -13.58
N VAL A 487 13.52 -5.22 -13.12
CA VAL A 487 12.24 -4.61 -12.76
C VAL A 487 12.40 -3.94 -11.38
N GLU A 488 12.05 -2.67 -11.28
CA GLU A 488 12.11 -1.90 -10.03
C GLU A 488 10.70 -1.65 -9.48
N PRO A 489 10.48 -1.80 -8.15
CA PRO A 489 9.17 -1.62 -7.52
C PRO A 489 8.83 -0.13 -7.38
N VAL A 490 8.43 0.52 -8.48
CA VAL A 490 8.13 1.96 -8.49
C VAL A 490 6.73 2.24 -7.92
N ILE A 491 6.68 2.45 -6.61
CA ILE A 491 5.46 2.74 -5.84
C ILE A 491 5.01 4.18 -6.08
N VAL A 492 4.01 4.36 -6.94
CA VAL A 492 3.34 5.65 -7.22
C VAL A 492 1.90 5.40 -7.69
N ASP A 493 0.97 6.28 -7.31
CA ASP A 493 -0.44 6.15 -7.69
C ASP A 493 -0.67 6.21 -9.22
N ASN A 494 -0.27 7.30 -9.88
CA ASN A 494 -0.47 7.49 -11.33
C ASN A 494 0.65 6.81 -12.18
N TYR A 495 0.92 5.52 -11.92
CA TYR A 495 2.05 4.73 -12.44
C TYR A 495 2.31 4.81 -13.96
N MET A 496 1.26 4.96 -14.77
CA MET A 496 1.35 5.00 -16.24
C MET A 496 1.41 6.41 -16.83
N ASN A 497 1.51 7.47 -16.02
CA ASN A 497 1.68 8.83 -16.52
C ASN A 497 3.03 8.96 -17.27
N GLY A 498 3.01 9.49 -18.49
CA GLY A 498 4.19 9.56 -19.39
C GLY A 498 4.74 8.21 -19.89
N LYS A 499 4.20 7.06 -19.47
CA LYS A 499 4.71 5.74 -19.88
C LYS A 499 4.10 5.22 -21.17
N TRP A 500 4.97 4.74 -22.06
CA TRP A 500 4.70 4.07 -23.32
C TRP A 500 5.77 2.98 -23.58
N PRO A 501 5.46 1.89 -24.32
CA PRO A 501 4.16 1.51 -24.84
C PRO A 501 3.17 1.12 -23.72
N ARG A 502 1.91 0.88 -24.08
CA ARG A 502 0.86 0.45 -23.14
C ARG A 502 0.16 -0.80 -23.66
N PHE A 503 -0.13 -1.73 -22.76
CA PHE A 503 -0.72 -3.02 -23.08
C PHE A 503 -1.98 -3.32 -22.27
N LEU A 504 -2.83 -4.14 -22.88
CA LEU A 504 -4.07 -4.72 -22.35
C LEU A 504 -4.19 -6.17 -22.81
N HIS A 505 -4.96 -6.98 -22.09
CA HIS A 505 -5.37 -8.32 -22.51
C HIS A 505 -4.20 -9.26 -22.96
N PRO A 506 -3.14 -9.45 -22.15
CA PRO A 506 -2.08 -10.38 -22.48
C PRO A 506 -2.63 -11.81 -22.57
N TYR A 507 -2.23 -12.51 -23.63
CA TYR A 507 -2.49 -13.93 -23.84
C TYR A 507 -1.13 -14.61 -24.12
N PRO A 508 -0.51 -15.24 -23.10
CA PRO A 508 0.72 -16.01 -23.30
C PRO A 508 0.51 -17.18 -24.27
N LEU A 509 1.40 -17.30 -25.25
CA LEU A 509 1.50 -18.46 -26.14
C LEU A 509 2.56 -19.43 -25.61
N SER A 510 3.63 -18.88 -25.00
CA SER A 510 4.72 -19.60 -24.35
C SER A 510 5.31 -18.74 -23.22
N GLU A 511 6.51 -19.08 -22.72
CA GLU A 511 7.28 -18.16 -21.86
C GLU A 511 7.81 -16.95 -22.63
N ASP A 512 8.02 -17.08 -23.95
CA ASP A 512 8.71 -16.10 -24.76
C ASP A 512 7.77 -15.21 -25.61
N PHE A 513 6.62 -15.74 -26.07
CA PHE A 513 5.72 -15.04 -26.99
C PHE A 513 4.30 -14.82 -26.42
N PHE A 514 3.74 -13.63 -26.66
CA PHE A 514 2.46 -13.17 -26.11
C PHE A 514 1.64 -12.41 -27.15
N LEU A 515 0.32 -12.63 -27.21
CA LEU A 515 -0.60 -11.69 -27.86
C LEU A 515 -1.02 -10.59 -26.87
N VAL A 516 -1.17 -9.36 -27.35
CA VAL A 516 -1.68 -8.22 -26.56
C VAL A 516 -2.57 -7.31 -27.41
N SER A 517 -3.48 -6.58 -26.76
CA SER A 517 -3.95 -5.31 -27.31
C SER A 517 -2.93 -4.23 -26.94
N GLY A 518 -2.35 -3.55 -27.93
CA GLY A 518 -1.27 -2.57 -27.74
C GLY A 518 -1.66 -1.16 -28.20
N GLN A 519 -1.14 -0.17 -27.48
CA GLN A 519 -1.13 1.24 -27.87
C GLN A 519 0.32 1.73 -27.71
N LEU A 520 1.05 1.85 -28.82
CA LEU A 520 2.51 2.08 -28.73
C LEU A 520 2.85 3.57 -28.57
N LYS A 521 1.98 4.46 -29.04
CA LYS A 521 2.17 5.92 -28.98
C LYS A 521 0.93 6.66 -28.45
N PRO A 522 1.09 7.88 -27.90
CA PRO A 522 -0.02 8.78 -27.66
C PRO A 522 -0.97 8.88 -28.86
N ASN A 523 -2.27 8.84 -28.61
CA ASN A 523 -3.35 8.96 -29.59
C ASN A 523 -3.44 7.84 -30.66
N GLU A 524 -2.62 6.80 -30.63
CA GLU A 524 -2.82 5.61 -31.47
C GLU A 524 -4.13 4.88 -31.05
N LYS A 525 -4.85 4.25 -32.00
CA LYS A 525 -5.92 3.31 -31.66
C LYS A 525 -5.29 2.00 -31.17
N TRP A 526 -5.90 1.39 -30.14
CA TRP A 526 -5.60 0.02 -29.73
C TRP A 526 -5.65 -0.95 -30.92
N GLY A 527 -4.53 -1.60 -31.19
CA GLY A 527 -4.37 -2.63 -32.22
C GLY A 527 -3.94 -3.96 -31.60
N LEU A 528 -3.89 -5.02 -32.41
CA LEU A 528 -3.38 -6.32 -31.96
C LEU A 528 -1.90 -6.48 -32.29
N TYR A 529 -1.12 -7.02 -31.34
CA TYR A 529 0.31 -7.23 -31.49
C TYR A 529 0.72 -8.61 -30.97
N LEU A 530 1.72 -9.21 -31.63
CA LEU A 530 2.58 -10.22 -31.03
C LEU A 530 3.75 -9.48 -30.38
N VAL A 531 4.06 -9.81 -29.13
CA VAL A 531 5.19 -9.27 -28.38
C VAL A 531 6.01 -10.39 -27.74
N ASP A 532 7.31 -10.19 -27.56
CA ASP A 532 8.19 -11.24 -27.03
C ASP A 532 9.25 -10.76 -26.00
N THR A 533 9.91 -11.73 -25.37
CA THR A 533 11.05 -11.56 -24.44
C THR A 533 12.32 -11.00 -25.11
N PHE A 534 12.32 -10.85 -26.43
CA PHE A 534 13.39 -10.27 -27.24
C PHE A 534 13.13 -8.78 -27.59
N ASP A 535 12.12 -8.19 -26.96
CA ASP A 535 11.59 -6.84 -27.16
C ASP A 535 11.02 -6.58 -28.57
N ASN A 536 10.69 -7.63 -29.33
CA ASN A 536 9.93 -7.44 -30.56
C ASN A 536 8.52 -6.97 -30.25
N LEU A 537 8.13 -5.85 -30.86
CA LEU A 537 6.73 -5.46 -31.03
C LEU A 537 6.37 -5.67 -32.50
N ILE A 538 5.39 -6.53 -32.81
CA ILE A 538 4.96 -6.86 -34.18
C ILE A 538 3.45 -6.65 -34.27
N LYS A 539 3.01 -5.73 -35.14
CA LYS A 539 1.59 -5.43 -35.35
C LYS A 539 0.97 -6.54 -36.19
N LEU A 540 -0.12 -7.14 -35.70
CA LEU A 540 -0.80 -8.27 -36.36
C LEU A 540 -1.96 -7.84 -37.26
N GLY A 541 -2.55 -6.68 -36.96
CA GLY A 541 -3.62 -6.09 -37.74
C GLY A 541 -3.97 -4.69 -37.24
N SER A 542 -4.75 -3.96 -38.05
CA SER A 542 -5.26 -2.64 -37.71
C SER A 542 -6.69 -2.47 -38.23
N SER A 543 -7.48 -1.64 -37.55
CA SER A 543 -8.88 -1.40 -37.90
C SER A 543 -9.26 0.05 -37.64
N ASP A 544 -10.35 0.49 -38.26
CA ASP A 544 -10.97 1.76 -37.93
C ASP A 544 -11.70 1.73 -36.58
N ALA A 545 -11.86 0.55 -35.99
CA ALA A 545 -12.28 0.31 -34.61
C ALA A 545 -11.05 0.06 -33.72
N PHE A 546 -11.20 0.28 -32.40
CA PHE A 546 -10.25 -0.24 -31.42
C PHE A 546 -10.33 -1.77 -31.42
N MET A 547 -9.18 -2.45 -31.33
CA MET A 547 -9.07 -3.90 -31.29
C MET A 547 -8.65 -4.35 -29.89
N PHE A 548 -9.43 -5.24 -29.29
CA PHE A 548 -9.29 -5.69 -27.91
C PHE A 548 -9.38 -7.22 -27.81
N GLU A 549 -8.88 -7.76 -26.70
CA GLU A 549 -9.10 -9.15 -26.28
C GLU A 549 -8.70 -10.19 -27.34
N PRO A 550 -7.43 -10.24 -27.79
CA PRO A 550 -6.97 -11.27 -28.71
C PRO A 550 -6.97 -12.65 -28.05
N VAL A 551 -7.72 -13.57 -28.63
CA VAL A 551 -7.78 -14.98 -28.23
C VAL A 551 -7.42 -15.85 -29.44
N PRO A 552 -6.38 -16.69 -29.37
CA PRO A 552 -6.01 -17.58 -30.47
C PRO A 552 -7.10 -18.64 -30.66
N VAL A 553 -7.52 -18.85 -31.91
CA VAL A 553 -8.50 -19.88 -32.27
C VAL A 553 -7.76 -21.21 -32.42
N MET A 554 -7.78 -22.01 -31.36
CA MET A 554 -7.17 -23.34 -31.31
C MET A 554 -7.87 -24.23 -30.26
N GLU A 555 -7.83 -25.54 -30.46
CA GLU A 555 -8.15 -26.49 -29.39
C GLU A 555 -7.10 -26.36 -28.27
N ARG A 556 -7.54 -26.45 -27.01
CA ARG A 556 -6.67 -26.39 -25.84
C ARG A 556 -6.94 -27.60 -24.95
N LYS A 557 -5.87 -28.27 -24.51
CA LYS A 557 -5.98 -29.42 -23.59
C LYS A 557 -6.82 -29.04 -22.37
N ARG A 558 -7.98 -29.69 -22.19
CA ARG A 558 -8.82 -29.51 -21.00
C ARG A 558 -8.00 -29.86 -19.74
N PRO A 559 -7.91 -28.96 -18.74
CA PRO A 559 -7.24 -29.25 -17.47
C PRO A 559 -7.89 -30.42 -16.72
N PRO A 560 -7.19 -31.02 -15.74
CA PRO A 560 -7.78 -32.03 -14.86
C PRO A 560 -9.04 -31.51 -14.15
N VAL A 561 -10.05 -32.36 -14.02
CA VAL A 561 -11.18 -32.08 -13.14
C VAL A 561 -10.73 -32.26 -11.70
N ILE A 562 -10.67 -31.16 -10.95
CA ILE A 562 -10.62 -31.21 -9.49
C ILE A 562 -12.05 -31.56 -9.00
N PRO A 563 -12.26 -32.67 -8.27
CA PRO A 563 -13.55 -32.98 -7.67
C PRO A 563 -13.94 -31.91 -6.65
N ASP A 564 -15.25 -31.72 -6.46
CA ASP A 564 -15.78 -30.85 -5.40
C ASP A 564 -15.35 -31.40 -4.04
N ARG A 565 -14.63 -30.59 -3.26
CA ARG A 565 -14.02 -30.98 -1.96
C ARG A 565 -14.87 -30.60 -0.76
N ARG A 566 -15.97 -29.89 -1.00
CA ARG A 566 -16.90 -29.44 0.04
C ARG A 566 -17.78 -30.60 0.51
N ASN A 567 -18.27 -30.49 1.74
CA ASN A 567 -19.44 -31.22 2.18
C ASN A 567 -20.62 -30.23 2.25
N PRO A 568 -21.56 -30.22 1.27
CA PRO A 568 -22.68 -29.27 1.25
C PRO A 568 -23.59 -29.33 2.49
N ASP A 569 -23.63 -30.46 3.19
CA ASP A 569 -24.44 -30.67 4.40
C ASP A 569 -23.71 -30.22 5.68
N ALA A 570 -22.44 -29.80 5.60
CA ALA A 570 -21.66 -29.38 6.77
C ALA A 570 -21.93 -27.92 7.16
N SER A 571 -22.39 -27.71 8.39
CA SER A 571 -22.67 -26.40 8.98
C SER A 571 -21.43 -25.59 9.41
N SER A 572 -20.22 -26.07 9.11
CA SER A 572 -18.95 -25.47 9.52
C SER A 572 -17.79 -25.90 8.62
N GLY A 573 -16.71 -25.12 8.62
CA GLY A 573 -15.37 -25.57 8.20
C GLY A 573 -14.46 -25.80 9.42
N THR A 574 -13.18 -26.08 9.16
CA THR A 574 -12.11 -26.17 10.15
C THR A 574 -10.95 -25.29 9.72
N LEU A 575 -10.36 -24.55 10.66
CA LEU A 575 -9.07 -23.88 10.50
C LEU A 575 -8.00 -24.71 11.22
N PHE A 576 -6.88 -24.96 10.56
CA PHE A 576 -5.68 -25.61 11.10
C PHE A 576 -4.46 -24.72 10.88
N ILE A 577 -3.66 -24.53 11.93
CA ILE A 577 -2.36 -23.85 11.90
C ILE A 577 -1.35 -24.83 12.48
N GLN A 578 -0.32 -25.17 11.72
CA GLN A 578 0.65 -26.19 12.14
C GLN A 578 1.53 -25.72 13.30
N ASP A 579 1.99 -24.46 13.27
CA ASP A 579 2.68 -23.79 14.37
C ASP A 579 2.61 -22.26 14.20
N ILE A 580 1.86 -21.57 15.07
CA ILE A 580 1.63 -20.11 14.96
C ILE A 580 2.92 -19.28 14.98
N TYR A 581 4.03 -19.83 15.51
CA TYR A 581 5.33 -19.14 15.61
C TYR A 581 6.20 -19.25 14.35
N GLU A 582 5.79 -20.03 13.34
CA GLU A 582 6.50 -20.09 12.06
C GLU A 582 6.13 -18.90 11.17
N GLY A 583 7.10 -18.39 10.41
CA GLY A 583 6.92 -17.22 9.54
C GLY A 583 7.17 -15.86 10.22
N PRO A 584 7.11 -14.76 9.44
CA PRO A 584 7.44 -13.41 9.91
C PRO A 584 6.46 -12.85 10.93
N GLY A 585 5.18 -13.25 10.92
CA GLY A 585 4.11 -12.57 11.66
C GLY A 585 4.24 -12.59 13.19
N LEU A 586 5.01 -13.53 13.75
CA LEU A 586 5.39 -13.57 15.18
C LEU A 586 6.92 -13.69 15.39
N LYS A 587 7.73 -13.27 14.41
CA LYS A 587 9.20 -13.37 14.47
C LYS A 587 9.75 -12.67 15.73
N GLY A 588 10.38 -13.45 16.61
CA GLY A 588 10.99 -12.95 17.86
C GLY A 588 10.06 -12.96 19.08
N ILE A 589 8.78 -13.29 18.94
CA ILE A 589 7.89 -13.56 20.10
C ILE A 589 8.26 -14.93 20.70
N PRO A 590 8.54 -15.02 22.02
CA PRO A 590 8.88 -16.29 22.65
C PRO A 590 7.77 -17.34 22.55
N ARG A 591 8.15 -18.61 22.35
CA ARG A 591 7.20 -19.72 22.38
C ARG A 591 6.58 -19.82 23.78
N GLY A 592 5.25 -19.82 23.82
CA GLY A 592 4.45 -19.81 25.03
C GLY A 592 3.81 -18.45 25.34
N SER A 593 4.25 -17.36 24.70
CA SER A 593 3.62 -16.05 24.88
C SER A 593 2.19 -15.99 24.32
N VAL A 594 1.91 -16.70 23.21
CA VAL A 594 0.54 -16.82 22.66
C VAL A 594 -0.24 -17.87 23.47
N ALA A 595 -1.23 -17.42 24.23
CA ALA A 595 -2.11 -18.28 25.02
C ALA A 595 -3.38 -18.71 24.25
N ALA A 596 -3.89 -17.83 23.39
CA ALA A 596 -5.12 -18.05 22.62
C ALA A 596 -5.09 -17.32 21.27
N LEU A 597 -6.05 -17.64 20.39
CA LEU A 597 -6.41 -16.79 19.25
C LEU A 597 -7.77 -16.14 19.53
N ARG A 598 -7.92 -14.84 19.27
CA ARG A 598 -9.24 -14.21 19.02
C ARG A 598 -9.60 -14.45 17.56
N LEU A 599 -10.83 -14.89 17.31
CA LEU A 599 -11.42 -15.01 15.98
C LEU A 599 -12.58 -14.02 15.85
N PHE A 600 -12.59 -13.25 14.76
CA PHE A 600 -13.67 -12.30 14.45
C PHE A 600 -14.01 -12.32 12.96
N THR A 601 -15.20 -11.81 12.61
CA THR A 601 -15.73 -11.77 11.25
C THR A 601 -16.26 -10.37 10.94
N TYR A 602 -16.19 -9.96 9.67
CA TYR A 602 -16.61 -8.62 9.25
C TYR A 602 -18.12 -8.53 8.94
N GLY A 603 -18.63 -7.29 8.96
CA GLY A 603 -19.86 -6.90 8.30
C GLY A 603 -19.54 -5.91 7.18
N TYR A 604 -19.15 -6.39 6.01
CA TYR A 604 -18.70 -5.54 4.90
C TYR A 604 -19.74 -4.52 4.43
N ALA A 605 -19.26 -3.36 3.97
CA ALA A 605 -20.07 -2.29 3.42
C ALA A 605 -20.91 -2.74 2.20
N TYR A 606 -22.24 -2.74 2.36
CA TYR A 606 -23.19 -2.87 1.25
C TYR A 606 -23.60 -1.49 0.71
N ARG A 607 -24.29 -1.47 -0.45
CA ARG A 607 -24.65 -0.26 -1.21
C ARG A 607 -25.09 0.89 -0.30
N LEU A 608 -24.65 2.11 -0.63
CA LEU A 608 -24.88 3.39 0.08
C LEU A 608 -24.05 3.58 1.38
N ASN A 609 -23.37 2.56 1.90
CA ASN A 609 -22.56 2.63 3.12
C ASN A 609 -21.04 2.65 2.86
N GLY A 610 -20.22 2.70 3.92
CA GLY A 610 -18.77 2.83 3.82
C GLY A 610 -18.24 4.28 3.82
N SER A 611 -17.14 4.49 4.54
CA SER A 611 -16.16 5.59 4.46
C SER A 611 -15.11 5.33 5.56
N HIS A 612 -13.88 5.83 5.41
CA HIS A 612 -12.84 5.72 6.45
C HIS A 612 -13.24 6.33 7.82
N ASP A 613 -14.11 7.33 7.80
CA ASP A 613 -14.61 8.12 8.92
C ASP A 613 -16.08 7.78 9.27
N ALA A 614 -16.61 6.66 8.74
CA ALA A 614 -17.98 6.22 9.00
C ALA A 614 -18.16 5.40 10.27
N LEU A 615 -17.11 4.69 10.73
CA LEU A 615 -17.22 3.72 11.83
C LEU A 615 -16.37 4.08 13.06
N ALA A 616 -15.26 4.77 12.84
CA ALA A 616 -14.26 5.16 13.84
C ALA A 616 -13.46 6.38 13.33
N ILE A 617 -12.58 6.94 14.17
CA ILE A 617 -11.62 7.98 13.77
C ILE A 617 -10.22 7.38 13.68
N GLU A 618 -9.62 7.41 12.49
CA GLU A 618 -8.43 6.65 12.13
C GLU A 618 -8.58 5.18 12.54
N GLY A 619 -9.62 4.53 12.02
CA GLY A 619 -9.92 3.12 12.29
C GLY A 619 -10.18 2.33 11.02
N GLY A 620 -10.76 1.14 11.18
CA GLY A 620 -11.04 0.22 10.09
C GLY A 620 -12.20 0.65 9.18
N TRP A 621 -12.17 0.15 7.95
CA TRP A 621 -13.21 0.38 6.93
C TRP A 621 -14.53 -0.38 7.19
N ASP A 622 -14.56 -1.33 8.12
CA ASP A 622 -15.67 -2.28 8.32
C ASP A 622 -16.05 -2.57 9.77
N THR A 623 -17.31 -2.94 9.96
CA THR A 623 -17.81 -3.41 11.25
C THR A 623 -17.24 -4.79 11.56
N LYS A 624 -16.96 -5.05 12.83
CA LYS A 624 -16.33 -6.29 13.30
C LYS A 624 -17.23 -6.99 14.32
N ARG A 625 -17.35 -8.31 14.22
CA ARG A 625 -18.17 -9.15 15.09
C ARG A 625 -17.29 -10.24 15.68
N VAL A 626 -17.07 -10.22 16.99
CA VAL A 626 -16.19 -11.19 17.66
C VAL A 626 -16.90 -12.55 17.74
N LEU A 627 -16.28 -13.58 17.17
CA LEU A 627 -16.79 -14.95 17.28
C LEU A 627 -16.49 -15.51 18.68
N GLY A 628 -15.25 -15.27 19.15
CA GLY A 628 -14.78 -15.70 20.46
C GLY A 628 -13.28 -16.01 20.46
N THR A 629 -12.86 -16.91 21.35
CA THR A 629 -11.45 -17.33 21.48
C THR A 629 -11.28 -18.84 21.42
N VAL A 630 -10.05 -19.29 21.09
CA VAL A 630 -9.63 -20.69 21.16
C VAL A 630 -8.19 -20.76 21.72
N PRO A 631 -7.88 -21.64 22.70
CA PRO A 631 -6.52 -21.75 23.25
C PRO A 631 -5.56 -22.41 22.25
N VAL A 632 -4.29 -22.01 22.33
CA VAL A 632 -3.20 -22.57 21.51
C VAL A 632 -2.56 -23.75 22.23
N GLU A 633 -2.13 -24.78 21.48
CA GLU A 633 -1.39 -25.92 22.05
C GLU A 633 0.05 -25.54 22.43
N GLU A 634 0.66 -26.29 23.36
CA GLU A 634 2.05 -26.05 23.82
C GLU A 634 3.09 -26.01 22.68
N ASP A 635 2.84 -26.75 21.60
CA ASP A 635 3.68 -26.79 20.40
C ASP A 635 3.32 -25.71 19.36
N GLY A 636 2.50 -24.72 19.73
CA GLY A 636 2.05 -23.62 18.88
C GLY A 636 0.95 -23.98 17.87
N SER A 637 0.50 -25.24 17.81
CA SER A 637 -0.52 -25.66 16.86
C SER A 637 -1.94 -25.30 17.28
N VAL A 638 -2.84 -25.13 16.32
CA VAL A 638 -4.27 -24.86 16.55
C VAL A 638 -5.11 -25.61 15.51
N MET A 639 -6.19 -26.28 15.94
CA MET A 639 -7.18 -26.89 15.05
C MET A 639 -8.58 -26.60 15.60
N VAL A 640 -9.39 -25.83 14.89
CA VAL A 640 -10.62 -25.22 15.41
C VAL A 640 -11.76 -25.24 14.39
N THR A 641 -12.97 -25.60 14.84
CA THR A 641 -14.19 -25.54 14.02
C THR A 641 -14.65 -24.09 13.87
N VAL A 642 -14.89 -23.66 12.63
CA VAL A 642 -15.21 -22.28 12.27
C VAL A 642 -16.48 -22.18 11.41
N PRO A 643 -17.21 -21.05 11.42
CA PRO A 643 -18.27 -20.81 10.45
C PRO A 643 -17.75 -20.89 9.01
N HIS A 644 -18.49 -21.56 8.12
CA HIS A 644 -18.17 -21.54 6.68
C HIS A 644 -18.71 -20.26 6.01
N SER A 645 -18.22 -19.98 4.79
CA SER A 645 -18.72 -18.95 3.88
C SER A 645 -18.75 -17.53 4.48
N ARG A 646 -17.85 -17.25 5.42
CA ARG A 646 -17.64 -15.95 6.06
C ARG A 646 -16.16 -15.61 6.08
N PRO A 647 -15.78 -14.33 5.96
CA PRO A 647 -14.41 -13.88 6.23
C PRO A 647 -14.10 -14.04 7.71
N ILE A 648 -12.93 -14.58 8.05
CA ILE A 648 -12.45 -14.75 9.42
C ILE A 648 -11.04 -14.20 9.52
N SER A 649 -10.81 -13.36 10.53
CA SER A 649 -9.51 -12.80 10.86
C SER A 649 -9.07 -13.23 12.25
N ILE A 650 -7.75 -13.27 12.43
CA ILE A 650 -7.07 -13.93 13.55
C ILE A 650 -6.20 -12.92 14.30
N GLN A 651 -6.24 -12.96 15.63
CA GLN A 651 -5.29 -12.24 16.49
C GLN A 651 -4.70 -13.22 17.51
N PRO A 652 -3.40 -13.54 17.44
CA PRO A 652 -2.68 -14.21 18.52
C PRO A 652 -2.71 -13.34 19.77
N LEU A 653 -3.18 -13.90 20.89
CA LEU A 653 -3.34 -13.21 22.16
C LEU A 653 -2.29 -13.65 23.18
N ASP A 654 -1.82 -12.71 23.99
CA ASP A 654 -1.14 -13.03 25.25
C ASP A 654 -2.11 -13.60 26.32
N LYS A 655 -1.55 -13.94 27.49
CA LYS A 655 -2.31 -14.44 28.65
C LYS A 655 -3.26 -13.38 29.26
N GLU A 656 -2.99 -12.08 29.05
CA GLU A 656 -3.88 -10.97 29.41
C GLU A 656 -5.01 -10.74 28.37
N GLY A 657 -4.96 -11.41 27.21
CA GLY A 657 -5.97 -11.34 26.15
C GLY A 657 -5.75 -10.23 25.11
N ARG A 658 -4.51 -9.74 24.97
CA ARG A 658 -4.12 -8.61 24.12
C ARG A 658 -3.49 -9.09 22.81
N ALA A 659 -3.78 -8.43 21.69
CA ALA A 659 -3.25 -8.84 20.39
C ALA A 659 -1.72 -8.63 20.29
N LEU A 660 -0.97 -9.73 20.16
CA LEU A 660 0.45 -9.76 19.86
C LEU A 660 0.73 -9.49 18.36
N GLN A 661 -0.24 -9.78 17.50
CA GLN A 661 -0.23 -9.46 16.06
C GLN A 661 -1.67 -9.27 15.56
N VAL A 662 -1.85 -8.48 14.50
CA VAL A 662 -3.16 -8.22 13.88
C VAL A 662 -3.20 -8.63 12.40
N MET A 663 -4.05 -9.61 12.06
CA MET A 663 -4.30 -10.01 10.67
C MET A 663 -5.14 -8.95 9.95
N ARG A 664 -4.52 -8.12 9.12
CA ARG A 664 -5.16 -7.08 8.28
C ARG A 664 -5.53 -7.63 6.89
N SER A 665 -6.24 -8.75 6.93
CA SER A 665 -6.71 -9.60 5.81
C SER A 665 -7.67 -10.66 6.41
N TRP A 666 -8.25 -11.55 5.60
CA TRP A 666 -9.14 -12.62 6.05
C TRP A 666 -8.93 -13.95 5.31
N THR A 667 -9.26 -15.04 5.99
CA THR A 667 -9.44 -16.36 5.38
C THR A 667 -10.90 -16.78 5.36
N VAL A 668 -11.26 -17.78 4.55
CA VAL A 668 -12.63 -18.30 4.39
C VAL A 668 -12.56 -19.82 4.25
N ALA A 669 -13.36 -20.54 5.02
CA ALA A 669 -13.60 -21.97 4.79
C ALA A 669 -14.92 -22.18 4.03
N GLN A 670 -14.93 -23.04 3.02
CA GLN A 670 -16.15 -23.58 2.41
C GLN A 670 -16.80 -24.64 3.35
N PRO A 671 -18.06 -25.05 3.11
CA PRO A 671 -18.70 -26.13 3.87
C PRO A 671 -17.85 -27.40 3.97
N GLY A 672 -17.51 -27.83 5.19
CA GLY A 672 -16.72 -29.04 5.46
C GLY A 672 -15.23 -28.96 5.14
N GLU A 673 -14.72 -27.81 4.69
CA GLU A 673 -13.30 -27.63 4.34
C GLU A 673 -12.39 -27.64 5.58
N ILE A 674 -11.14 -28.12 5.41
CA ILE A 674 -10.03 -27.84 6.33
C ILE A 674 -9.10 -26.82 5.65
N VAL A 675 -9.18 -25.57 6.08
CA VAL A 675 -8.23 -24.51 5.71
C VAL A 675 -6.96 -24.70 6.55
N SER A 676 -5.79 -24.66 5.92
CA SER A 676 -4.51 -24.98 6.57
C SER A 676 -3.45 -23.90 6.28
N CYS A 677 -2.80 -23.43 7.35
CA CYS A 677 -1.60 -22.59 7.30
C CYS A 677 -0.43 -23.32 7.98
N VAL A 678 0.80 -23.01 7.56
CA VAL A 678 2.02 -23.46 8.26
C VAL A 678 2.17 -22.65 9.56
N GLY A 679 2.02 -21.33 9.50
CA GLY A 679 2.18 -20.46 10.66
C GLY A 679 1.48 -19.09 10.51
N CYS A 680 2.20 -18.01 10.78
CA CYS A 680 1.69 -16.65 10.74
C CYS A 680 2.39 -15.85 9.61
N HIS A 681 1.64 -15.63 8.51
CA HIS A 681 2.13 -15.00 7.27
C HIS A 681 3.29 -15.78 6.60
N GLU A 682 3.23 -17.12 6.53
CA GLU A 682 4.24 -17.88 5.77
C GLU A 682 4.27 -17.51 4.27
N PRO A 683 5.44 -17.58 3.60
CA PRO A 683 5.53 -17.42 2.14
C PRO A 683 4.66 -18.43 1.39
N SER A 684 4.11 -18.05 0.24
CA SER A 684 3.13 -18.90 -0.50
C SER A 684 3.70 -20.21 -1.06
N ASN A 685 5.03 -20.37 -1.00
CA ASN A 685 5.80 -21.55 -1.38
C ASN A 685 6.32 -22.38 -0.18
N ALA A 686 5.97 -22.00 1.06
CA ALA A 686 6.43 -22.69 2.27
C ALA A 686 6.02 -24.17 2.31
N ALA A 687 6.96 -25.03 2.65
CA ALA A 687 6.69 -26.45 2.88
C ALA A 687 6.08 -26.67 4.28
N PRO A 688 5.08 -27.55 4.44
CA PRO A 688 4.62 -27.96 5.76
C PRO A 688 5.75 -28.57 6.60
N LEU A 689 5.72 -28.34 7.92
CA LEU A 689 6.75 -28.86 8.81
C LEU A 689 6.70 -30.39 8.84
N SER A 690 7.86 -31.03 8.94
CA SER A 690 7.97 -32.49 9.08
C SER A 690 7.51 -33.03 10.44
N ARG A 691 7.18 -32.15 11.41
CA ARG A 691 6.74 -32.52 12.76
C ARG A 691 5.21 -32.61 12.87
N PRO A 692 4.64 -33.68 13.48
CA PRO A 692 3.21 -33.79 13.70
C PRO A 692 2.76 -32.91 14.87
N ALA A 693 1.92 -31.93 14.57
CA ALA A 693 1.25 -31.03 15.52
C ALA A 693 0.56 -31.77 16.68
N LEU A 694 0.39 -31.11 17.83
CA LEU A 694 -0.45 -31.63 18.91
C LEU A 694 -1.95 -31.53 18.58
N ALA A 695 -2.38 -30.44 17.94
CA ALA A 695 -3.80 -30.18 17.66
C ALA A 695 -4.45 -31.27 16.78
N THR A 696 -3.70 -31.84 15.82
CA THR A 696 -4.22 -32.91 14.93
C THR A 696 -4.38 -34.28 15.61
N ARG A 697 -3.94 -34.42 16.87
CA ARG A 697 -4.16 -35.61 17.71
C ARG A 697 -5.46 -35.53 18.50
N LYS A 698 -6.19 -34.42 18.40
CA LYS A 698 -7.46 -34.13 19.08
C LYS A 698 -8.57 -33.93 18.04
N ALA A 699 -9.81 -33.91 18.50
CA ALA A 699 -10.89 -33.36 17.68
C ALA A 699 -10.70 -31.83 17.55
N PRO A 700 -11.16 -31.19 16.45
CA PRO A 700 -11.16 -29.74 16.33
C PRO A 700 -11.80 -29.07 17.55
N GLN A 701 -11.09 -28.10 18.11
CA GLN A 701 -11.58 -27.30 19.23
C GLN A 701 -12.83 -26.49 18.80
N ARG A 702 -13.69 -26.16 19.76
CA ARG A 702 -14.78 -25.22 19.55
C ARG A 702 -14.35 -23.83 20.02
N ILE A 703 -14.80 -22.80 19.31
CA ILE A 703 -14.67 -21.41 19.74
C ILE A 703 -15.44 -21.23 21.06
N THR A 704 -14.77 -20.71 22.08
CA THR A 704 -15.42 -20.20 23.30
C THR A 704 -16.09 -18.87 22.94
N PRO A 705 -17.43 -18.75 22.93
CA PRO A 705 -18.11 -17.57 22.40
C PRO A 705 -17.76 -16.30 23.17
N TRP A 706 -17.63 -15.17 22.46
CA TRP A 706 -17.44 -13.85 23.09
C TRP A 706 -18.59 -13.46 24.03
N THR A 707 -19.81 -13.88 23.67
CA THR A 707 -21.06 -13.50 24.32
C THR A 707 -21.99 -14.71 24.47
N GLN A 708 -22.91 -14.64 25.43
CA GLN A 708 -24.02 -15.59 25.59
C GLN A 708 -25.23 -15.24 24.71
N GLU A 709 -25.15 -14.16 23.93
CA GLU A 709 -26.19 -13.79 22.96
C GLU A 709 -26.36 -14.83 21.85
N LYS A 710 -27.57 -14.86 21.26
CA LYS A 710 -28.00 -15.87 20.28
C LYS A 710 -27.13 -15.95 19.00
N MET A 711 -26.30 -14.95 18.71
CA MET A 711 -25.33 -14.89 17.62
C MET A 711 -24.31 -13.77 17.87
N PRO A 712 -23.13 -13.79 17.22
CA PRO A 712 -22.20 -12.66 17.21
C PRO A 712 -22.83 -11.39 16.64
N TYR A 713 -22.63 -10.26 17.31
CA TYR A 713 -23.13 -8.92 16.95
C TYR A 713 -21.98 -7.93 16.75
N GLY A 714 -22.30 -6.72 16.28
CA GLY A 714 -21.32 -5.67 16.01
C GLY A 714 -20.64 -5.13 17.27
N PHE A 715 -19.31 -5.14 17.29
CA PHE A 715 -18.54 -4.57 18.40
C PHE A 715 -18.46 -3.04 18.24
N GLY A 716 -19.04 -2.29 19.18
CA GLY A 716 -19.12 -0.82 19.09
C GLY A 716 -19.17 -0.12 20.44
N PHE A 717 -18.57 1.07 20.51
CA PHE A 717 -18.30 1.82 21.75
C PHE A 717 -19.53 2.04 22.65
N LYS A 718 -20.71 2.32 22.08
CA LYS A 718 -21.94 2.55 22.87
C LYS A 718 -22.34 1.32 23.69
N HIS A 719 -22.16 0.13 23.14
CA HIS A 719 -22.57 -1.13 23.77
C HIS A 719 -21.47 -1.68 24.69
N GLU A 720 -20.22 -1.62 24.22
CA GLU A 720 -19.08 -2.30 24.88
C GLU A 720 -18.34 -1.40 25.88
N ILE A 721 -18.24 -0.08 25.65
CA ILE A 721 -17.28 0.80 26.35
C ILE A 721 -17.94 1.90 27.18
N GLN A 722 -19.03 2.51 26.73
CA GLN A 722 -19.75 3.50 27.54
C GLN A 722 -20.18 2.95 28.92
N PRO A 723 -20.65 1.69 29.07
CA PRO A 723 -20.96 1.12 30.39
C PRO A 723 -19.73 1.00 31.31
N ILE A 724 -18.54 0.74 30.76
CA ILE A 724 -17.29 0.68 31.52
C ILE A 724 -16.94 2.08 32.03
N LEU A 725 -17.08 3.10 31.18
CA LEU A 725 -16.86 4.50 31.58
C LEU A 725 -17.87 4.96 32.63
N ASP A 726 -19.15 4.63 32.47
CA ASP A 726 -20.21 4.92 33.44
C ASP A 726 -19.95 4.23 34.80
N THR A 727 -19.34 3.04 34.79
CA THR A 727 -18.98 2.29 36.00
C THR A 727 -17.71 2.83 36.68
N TYR A 728 -16.63 3.06 35.93
CA TYR A 728 -15.29 3.26 36.53
C TYR A 728 -14.72 4.67 36.37
N CYS A 729 -15.25 5.51 35.48
CA CYS A 729 -14.62 6.77 35.09
C CYS A 729 -15.47 8.02 35.36
N VAL A 730 -16.76 8.01 35.02
CA VAL A 730 -17.60 9.24 34.99
C VAL A 730 -17.63 10.01 36.30
N GLY A 731 -17.56 9.36 37.48
CA GLY A 731 -17.56 10.07 38.77
C GLY A 731 -16.33 10.98 39.00
N CYS A 732 -15.28 10.82 38.21
CA CYS A 732 -14.09 11.69 38.15
C CYS A 732 -14.00 12.50 36.83
N HIS A 733 -14.88 12.22 35.87
CA HIS A 733 -14.87 12.64 34.46
C HIS A 733 -16.29 13.04 33.99
N ASP A 734 -16.98 13.84 34.78
CA ASP A 734 -18.39 14.24 34.58
C ASP A 734 -18.56 15.62 33.91
N GLY A 735 -17.48 16.22 33.42
CA GLY A 735 -17.47 17.55 32.83
C GLY A 735 -17.43 18.71 33.82
N ARG A 736 -17.44 18.49 35.15
CA ARG A 736 -17.26 19.57 36.15
C ARG A 736 -15.84 20.16 36.19
N LYS A 737 -14.89 19.49 35.54
CA LYS A 737 -13.47 19.77 35.55
C LYS A 737 -12.97 19.87 34.11
N PRO A 738 -12.75 21.09 33.56
CA PRO A 738 -12.43 21.28 32.15
C PRO A 738 -11.04 20.76 31.78
N GLU A 739 -10.17 20.51 32.77
CA GLU A 739 -8.85 19.91 32.56
C GLU A 739 -8.90 18.39 32.33
N ARG A 740 -10.10 17.80 32.20
CA ARG A 740 -10.31 16.35 32.09
C ARG A 740 -11.23 15.99 30.93
N PRO A 741 -11.00 14.84 30.27
CA PRO A 741 -12.00 14.16 29.45
C PRO A 741 -13.37 14.09 30.15
N ASN A 742 -14.45 14.41 29.44
CA ASN A 742 -15.81 14.22 29.91
C ASN A 742 -16.37 12.94 29.28
N PHE A 743 -16.60 11.92 30.09
CA PHE A 743 -17.16 10.64 29.64
C PHE A 743 -18.67 10.49 29.95
N LYS A 744 -19.23 11.46 30.69
CA LYS A 744 -20.65 11.46 31.07
C LYS A 744 -21.53 12.02 29.96
N ASP A 745 -21.05 13.03 29.25
CA ASP A 745 -21.68 13.51 28.02
C ASP A 745 -21.27 12.59 26.85
N ASP A 746 -22.14 11.64 26.54
CA ASP A 746 -22.05 10.71 25.40
C ASP A 746 -22.90 11.16 24.21
N SER A 747 -23.51 12.36 24.28
CA SER A 747 -24.31 12.88 23.16
C SER A 747 -23.48 13.03 21.89
N GLU A 748 -24.12 12.75 20.76
CA GLU A 748 -23.46 12.68 19.46
C GLU A 748 -23.12 14.07 18.92
N GLN A 749 -21.92 14.19 18.37
CA GLN A 749 -21.46 15.34 17.62
C GLN A 749 -21.31 14.95 16.15
N ARG A 750 -22.14 15.58 15.32
CA ARG A 750 -22.08 15.43 13.87
C ARG A 750 -20.93 16.26 13.30
N PHE A 751 -19.97 15.58 12.65
CA PHE A 751 -18.85 16.24 11.98
C PHE A 751 -19.09 16.37 10.47
N ASN A 752 -19.72 15.37 9.82
CA ASN A 752 -20.13 15.48 8.42
C ASN A 752 -21.43 14.68 8.11
N ALA A 753 -21.54 14.06 6.93
CA ALA A 753 -22.71 13.27 6.53
C ALA A 753 -22.65 11.79 6.96
N LYS A 754 -21.46 11.28 7.34
CA LYS A 754 -21.20 9.90 7.78
C LYS A 754 -20.48 9.83 9.14
N ALA A 755 -19.64 10.81 9.46
CA ALA A 755 -19.00 10.94 10.77
C ALA A 755 -19.93 11.62 11.80
N ASN A 756 -20.43 10.85 12.77
CA ASN A 756 -21.26 11.33 13.88
C ASN A 756 -20.92 10.54 15.17
N PHE A 757 -20.10 11.12 16.05
CA PHE A 757 -19.47 10.39 17.16
C PHE A 757 -19.88 10.97 18.52
N GLY A 758 -20.07 10.10 19.51
CA GLY A 758 -20.37 10.51 20.89
C GLY A 758 -19.20 11.25 21.53
N LYS A 759 -19.45 12.34 22.25
CA LYS A 759 -18.37 13.14 22.86
C LYS A 759 -17.50 12.35 23.84
N SER A 760 -18.06 11.35 24.53
CA SER A 760 -17.30 10.42 25.38
C SER A 760 -16.32 9.55 24.59
N TYR A 761 -16.65 9.15 23.35
CA TYR A 761 -15.71 8.52 22.41
C TYR A 761 -14.64 9.51 21.98
N MET A 762 -15.04 10.72 21.56
CA MET A 762 -14.12 11.82 21.18
C MET A 762 -13.11 12.13 22.30
N ALA A 763 -13.51 11.98 23.56
CA ALA A 763 -12.68 12.22 24.72
C ALA A 763 -11.79 11.01 25.12
N LEU A 764 -12.02 9.80 24.61
CA LEU A 764 -11.25 8.59 24.94
C LEU A 764 -10.32 8.11 23.81
N HIS A 765 -10.79 8.10 22.56
CA HIS A 765 -10.00 7.61 21.41
C HIS A 765 -8.63 8.29 21.18
N PRO A 766 -8.32 9.51 21.69
CA PRO A 766 -6.97 10.09 21.63
C PRO A 766 -5.91 9.32 22.43
N TYR A 767 -6.30 8.60 23.48
CA TYR A 767 -5.37 7.92 24.40
C TYR A 767 -5.03 6.48 23.97
N VAL A 768 -5.35 6.12 22.72
CA VAL A 768 -5.16 4.78 22.14
C VAL A 768 -4.30 4.88 20.88
N ARG A 769 -3.23 4.08 20.80
CA ARG A 769 -2.46 3.84 19.58
C ARG A 769 -3.13 2.72 18.77
N ARG A 770 -3.20 2.87 17.44
CA ARG A 770 -3.88 1.96 16.51
C ARG A 770 -3.42 2.17 15.06
N PRO A 771 -3.60 1.19 14.15
CA PRO A 771 -3.35 1.38 12.73
C PRO A 771 -4.42 2.27 12.07
N GLY A 772 -4.01 3.34 11.39
CA GLY A 772 -4.90 4.13 10.54
C GLY A 772 -5.33 3.40 9.26
N PRO A 773 -6.29 3.95 8.50
CA PRO A 773 -6.82 3.38 7.25
C PRO A 773 -5.80 3.37 6.09
N GLU A 774 -4.61 3.95 6.29
CA GLU A 774 -3.46 3.89 5.39
C GLU A 774 -2.15 3.53 6.16
N SER A 775 -2.28 2.80 7.27
CA SER A 775 -1.13 2.26 8.00
C SER A 775 -0.23 1.39 7.10
N ASN A 776 1.07 1.28 7.45
CA ASN A 776 2.08 0.60 6.64
C ASN A 776 1.56 -0.75 6.07
N LEU A 777 1.56 -0.92 4.74
CA LEU A 777 1.04 -2.11 4.07
C LEU A 777 1.94 -3.35 4.25
N HIS A 778 3.23 -3.15 4.54
CA HIS A 778 4.13 -4.25 4.91
C HIS A 778 3.64 -4.97 6.19
N ILE A 779 4.18 -6.16 6.45
CA ILE A 779 3.88 -6.91 7.68
C ILE A 779 4.36 -6.08 8.88
N LEU A 780 3.47 -5.87 9.85
CA LEU A 780 3.76 -5.07 11.04
C LEU A 780 4.67 -5.83 12.00
N GLU A 781 5.56 -5.11 12.70
CA GLU A 781 6.34 -5.69 13.79
C GLU A 781 5.40 -6.34 14.84
N PRO A 782 5.73 -7.54 15.35
CA PRO A 782 5.00 -8.12 16.45
C PRO A 782 4.93 -7.13 17.63
N MET A 783 3.73 -6.97 18.18
CA MET A 783 3.38 -6.02 19.24
C MET A 783 3.45 -4.51 18.87
N GLU A 784 3.57 -4.13 17.60
CA GLU A 784 3.61 -2.72 17.14
C GLU A 784 2.43 -1.87 17.70
N TYR A 785 1.21 -2.40 17.62
CA TYR A 785 -0.01 -1.76 18.15
C TYR A 785 -0.53 -2.41 19.43
N HIS A 786 0.29 -3.21 20.11
CA HIS A 786 -0.09 -3.85 21.37
C HIS A 786 -0.50 -2.83 22.42
N THR A 787 -1.49 -3.16 23.26
CA THR A 787 -2.12 -2.20 24.18
C THR A 787 -1.13 -1.56 25.18
N SER A 788 0.01 -2.21 25.48
CA SER A 788 1.09 -1.58 26.27
C SER A 788 1.65 -0.28 25.66
N THR A 789 1.51 -0.06 24.35
CA THR A 789 1.92 1.16 23.64
C THR A 789 0.90 2.31 23.76
N SER A 790 -0.30 2.04 24.27
CA SER A 790 -1.38 3.04 24.39
C SER A 790 -1.35 3.78 25.73
N PRO A 791 -1.34 5.13 25.75
CA PRO A 791 -1.37 5.92 26.99
C PRO A 791 -2.49 5.55 27.97
N LEU A 792 -3.66 5.14 27.49
CA LEU A 792 -4.79 4.68 28.32
C LEU A 792 -4.42 3.49 29.22
N PHE A 793 -3.83 2.44 28.64
CA PHE A 793 -3.44 1.23 29.39
C PHE A 793 -2.26 1.49 30.30
N GLN A 794 -1.29 2.29 29.85
CA GLN A 794 -0.17 2.72 30.68
C GLN A 794 -0.65 3.48 31.93
N LEU A 795 -1.66 4.35 31.82
CA LEU A 795 -2.27 5.03 32.96
C LEU A 795 -3.01 4.07 33.90
N LEU A 796 -3.77 3.13 33.35
CA LEU A 796 -4.54 2.15 34.13
C LEU A 796 -3.64 1.13 34.84
N GLU A 797 -2.60 0.61 34.19
CA GLU A 797 -1.61 -0.29 34.81
C GLU A 797 -0.78 0.40 35.90
N LYS A 798 -0.49 1.70 35.74
CA LYS A 798 0.06 2.57 36.79
C LYS A 798 -0.95 2.85 37.93
N GLY A 799 -2.16 2.30 37.87
CA GLY A 799 -3.15 2.35 38.96
C GLY A 799 -3.89 3.68 39.11
N HIS A 800 -4.08 4.42 38.01
CA HIS A 800 -4.80 5.71 37.89
C HIS A 800 -5.73 6.08 39.06
N TYR A 801 -5.22 6.82 40.06
CA TYR A 801 -5.97 7.29 41.24
C TYR A 801 -6.75 6.20 42.03
N GLY A 802 -6.30 4.94 41.97
CA GLY A 802 -6.96 3.81 42.63
C GLY A 802 -8.10 3.18 41.82
N VAL A 803 -8.30 3.56 40.55
CA VAL A 803 -9.27 2.90 39.66
C VAL A 803 -8.80 1.48 39.34
N GLN A 804 -9.68 0.52 39.56
CA GLN A 804 -9.50 -0.89 39.23
C GLN A 804 -10.75 -1.36 38.45
N LEU A 805 -10.55 -1.78 37.21
CA LEU A 805 -11.58 -2.44 36.40
C LEU A 805 -11.61 -3.93 36.77
N ASP A 806 -12.76 -4.58 36.63
CA ASP A 806 -12.84 -6.04 36.64
C ASP A 806 -12.24 -6.64 35.34
N ASP A 807 -11.93 -7.94 35.35
CA ASP A 807 -11.28 -8.61 34.23
C ASP A 807 -12.13 -8.62 32.94
N ALA A 808 -13.47 -8.60 33.04
CA ALA A 808 -14.33 -8.54 31.85
C ALA A 808 -14.32 -7.14 31.24
N SER A 809 -14.48 -6.10 32.05
CA SER A 809 -14.30 -4.70 31.63
C SER A 809 -12.91 -4.47 31.00
N MET A 810 -11.85 -5.03 31.60
CA MET A 810 -10.49 -4.93 31.04
C MET A 810 -10.40 -5.65 29.69
N ARG A 811 -10.92 -6.88 29.56
CA ARG A 811 -10.93 -7.61 28.27
C ARG A 811 -11.76 -6.92 27.20
N GLN A 812 -12.90 -6.29 27.54
CA GLN A 812 -13.69 -5.50 26.61
C GLN A 812 -12.91 -4.28 26.11
N LEU A 813 -12.25 -3.54 27.02
CA LEU A 813 -11.44 -2.37 26.67
C LEU A 813 -10.21 -2.74 25.81
N VAL A 814 -9.53 -3.85 26.11
CA VAL A 814 -8.46 -4.41 25.26
C VAL A 814 -9.00 -4.76 23.87
N THR A 815 -10.11 -5.50 23.82
CA THR A 815 -10.72 -5.96 22.56
C THR A 815 -11.17 -4.78 21.68
N TRP A 816 -11.65 -3.68 22.27
CA TRP A 816 -11.96 -2.45 21.52
C TRP A 816 -10.76 -1.84 20.81
N VAL A 817 -9.59 -1.83 21.45
CA VAL A 817 -8.34 -1.34 20.84
C VAL A 817 -7.85 -2.31 19.76
N ASP A 818 -7.81 -3.61 20.08
CA ASP A 818 -7.39 -4.66 19.15
C ASP A 818 -8.28 -4.72 17.88
N LEU A 819 -9.56 -4.31 17.97
CA LEU A 819 -10.50 -4.22 16.85
C LEU A 819 -10.48 -2.89 16.09
N ASN A 820 -9.51 -2.01 16.38
CA ASN A 820 -9.32 -0.70 15.77
C ASN A 820 -10.41 0.34 16.11
N VAL A 821 -10.74 0.42 17.42
CA VAL A 821 -11.61 1.41 18.08
C VAL A 821 -12.97 1.74 17.42
N PRO A 822 -13.79 0.74 17.02
CA PRO A 822 -15.10 0.99 16.45
C PRO A 822 -16.00 1.80 17.40
N TYR A 823 -16.64 2.85 16.87
CA TYR A 823 -17.73 3.55 17.53
C TYR A 823 -19.07 2.92 17.15
N HIS A 824 -19.36 2.88 15.85
CA HIS A 824 -20.55 2.26 15.29
C HIS A 824 -20.38 0.73 15.20
N ALA A 825 -21.39 0.01 15.65
CA ALA A 825 -21.43 -1.45 15.62
C ALA A 825 -21.94 -2.01 14.29
N THR A 826 -22.81 -1.27 13.60
CA THR A 826 -23.50 -1.70 12.37
C THR A 826 -23.62 -0.55 11.36
N TRP A 827 -23.96 -0.83 10.10
CA TRP A 827 -24.11 0.23 9.10
C TRP A 827 -25.41 1.02 9.23
N THR A 828 -26.46 0.40 9.78
CA THR A 828 -27.72 1.10 10.07
C THR A 828 -27.62 2.10 11.21
N GLU A 829 -26.62 1.98 12.10
CA GLU A 829 -26.29 3.05 13.05
C GLU A 829 -25.66 4.28 12.38
N VAL A 830 -24.97 4.10 11.24
CA VAL A 830 -24.41 5.19 10.42
C VAL A 830 -25.48 5.83 9.53
N ASN A 831 -26.37 5.01 8.96
CA ASN A 831 -27.38 5.41 7.99
C ASN A 831 -28.62 4.51 8.06
N SER A 832 -29.66 4.99 8.73
CA SER A 832 -30.93 4.29 8.94
C SER A 832 -32.03 4.64 7.92
N SER A 833 -31.70 5.23 6.77
CA SER A 833 -32.70 5.57 5.75
C SER A 833 -33.37 4.33 5.14
N ASP A 834 -34.64 4.46 4.74
CA ASP A 834 -35.46 3.35 4.22
C ASP A 834 -34.75 2.55 3.12
N LYS A 835 -34.14 3.23 2.14
CA LYS A 835 -33.38 2.58 1.05
C LYS A 835 -32.16 1.79 1.55
N THR A 836 -31.57 2.20 2.67
CA THR A 836 -30.45 1.47 3.30
C THR A 836 -30.97 0.21 4.00
N LEU A 837 -32.14 0.29 4.66
CA LEU A 837 -32.81 -0.85 5.27
C LEU A 837 -33.27 -1.88 4.22
N GLU A 838 -33.84 -1.42 3.10
CA GLU A 838 -34.16 -2.26 1.93
C GLU A 838 -32.92 -2.98 1.39
N THR A 839 -31.80 -2.24 1.23
CA THR A 839 -30.53 -2.80 0.76
C THR A 839 -29.96 -3.83 1.75
N ALA A 840 -30.01 -3.56 3.05
CA ALA A 840 -29.57 -4.49 4.08
C ALA A 840 -30.37 -5.80 4.03
N ALA A 841 -31.70 -5.71 3.93
CA ALA A 841 -32.57 -6.88 3.79
C ALA A 841 -32.30 -7.68 2.49
N LEU A 842 -32.04 -6.99 1.37
CA LEU A 842 -31.70 -7.62 0.10
C LEU A 842 -30.32 -8.31 0.14
N THR A 843 -29.35 -7.68 0.81
CA THR A 843 -28.01 -8.25 1.07
C THR A 843 -28.11 -9.56 1.88
N MET A 844 -28.91 -9.56 2.96
CA MET A 844 -29.16 -10.77 3.76
C MET A 844 -29.89 -11.86 2.96
N LYS A 845 -30.87 -11.47 2.13
CA LYS A 845 -31.59 -12.39 1.23
C LYS A 845 -30.63 -13.08 0.26
N TYR A 846 -29.78 -12.33 -0.44
CA TYR A 846 -28.87 -12.90 -1.43
C TYR A 846 -27.72 -13.72 -0.78
N LYS A 847 -27.16 -13.29 0.36
CA LYS A 847 -26.21 -14.13 1.14
C LYS A 847 -26.84 -15.47 1.54
N LYS A 848 -28.10 -15.49 1.98
CA LYS A 848 -28.82 -16.73 2.26
C LYS A 848 -29.08 -17.57 1.00
N GLN A 849 -29.44 -16.93 -0.11
CA GLN A 849 -29.80 -17.60 -1.37
C GLN A 849 -28.61 -18.25 -2.07
N PHE A 850 -27.46 -17.57 -2.14
CA PHE A 850 -26.29 -18.02 -2.91
C PHE A 850 -25.19 -18.65 -2.09
N SER A 851 -25.27 -18.57 -0.76
CA SER A 851 -24.17 -18.98 0.15
C SER A 851 -24.67 -19.84 1.31
N GLY A 852 -25.97 -20.12 1.39
CA GLY A 852 -26.60 -20.99 2.40
C GLY A 852 -26.67 -20.42 3.82
N ILE A 853 -25.90 -19.37 4.13
CA ILE A 853 -25.77 -18.82 5.48
C ILE A 853 -26.88 -17.82 5.81
N ASN A 854 -27.44 -17.93 7.02
CA ASN A 854 -28.15 -16.84 7.65
C ASN A 854 -27.14 -15.97 8.40
N ASP A 855 -26.85 -14.78 7.88
CA ASP A 855 -25.87 -13.85 8.46
C ASP A 855 -26.40 -12.42 8.50
N ASN A 856 -27.10 -12.08 9.59
CA ASN A 856 -27.56 -10.72 9.82
C ASN A 856 -26.43 -9.89 10.45
N ILE A 857 -25.74 -9.11 9.62
CA ILE A 857 -24.64 -8.22 10.04
C ILE A 857 -25.13 -6.96 10.79
N GLU A 858 -26.43 -6.68 10.72
CA GLU A 858 -27.10 -5.54 11.38
C GLU A 858 -27.79 -5.95 12.70
N TRP A 859 -27.66 -7.22 13.13
CA TRP A 859 -28.28 -7.63 14.39
C TRP A 859 -27.45 -7.18 15.59
N MET A 860 -28.13 -6.48 16.50
CA MET A 860 -27.62 -6.08 17.81
C MET A 860 -28.54 -6.57 18.94
N PRO A 861 -28.01 -6.93 20.11
CA PRO A 861 -28.79 -7.04 21.33
C PRO A 861 -29.28 -5.65 21.79
N PRO A 862 -30.41 -5.57 22.53
CA PRO A 862 -30.89 -4.29 23.07
C PRO A 862 -29.88 -3.65 24.01
N LEU A 863 -29.61 -2.35 23.83
CA LEU A 863 -28.81 -1.57 24.78
C LEU A 863 -29.58 -1.42 26.10
N SER A 864 -28.90 -1.57 27.25
CA SER A 864 -29.50 -1.32 28.55
C SER A 864 -29.92 0.16 28.67
N PRO A 865 -31.19 0.48 28.99
CA PRO A 865 -31.61 1.85 29.28
C PRO A 865 -31.17 2.31 30.68
N ILE A 866 -30.72 1.38 31.54
CA ILE A 866 -30.19 1.66 32.87
C ILE A 866 -28.67 1.69 32.78
N ARG A 867 -28.07 2.85 33.03
CA ARG A 867 -26.62 2.98 33.20
C ARG A 867 -26.17 2.32 34.51
N PRO A 868 -24.97 1.71 34.56
CA PRO A 868 -24.41 1.16 35.79
C PRO A 868 -24.09 2.27 36.81
N SER A 869 -23.93 1.88 38.07
CA SER A 869 -23.57 2.81 39.15
C SER A 869 -22.06 2.99 39.24
N PHE A 870 -21.60 4.23 39.41
CA PHE A 870 -20.18 4.55 39.53
C PHE A 870 -19.54 3.91 40.77
N VAL A 871 -18.54 3.05 40.54
CA VAL A 871 -17.67 2.45 41.54
C VAL A 871 -16.56 3.44 41.89
N LYS A 872 -16.70 4.08 43.04
CA LYS A 872 -15.72 5.09 43.50
C LYS A 872 -14.42 4.41 43.94
N PRO A 873 -13.25 4.80 43.37
CA PRO A 873 -11.96 4.24 43.78
C PRO A 873 -11.57 4.64 45.21
N GLU A 874 -10.73 3.82 45.85
CA GLU A 874 -10.16 4.15 47.15
C GLU A 874 -9.20 5.33 47.06
N ARG A 875 -9.25 6.23 48.06
CA ARG A 875 -8.38 7.40 48.10
C ARG A 875 -6.96 6.99 48.51
N GLN A 876 -6.09 6.78 47.53
CA GLN A 876 -4.64 6.67 47.73
C GLN A 876 -4.11 7.84 48.58
N ARG A 877 -3.21 7.53 49.53
CA ARG A 877 -2.58 8.54 50.40
C ARG A 877 -1.41 9.19 49.66
N THR A 878 -1.39 10.52 49.60
CA THR A 878 -0.21 11.28 49.18
C THR A 878 0.98 10.95 50.09
N PRO A 879 2.10 10.42 49.58
CA PRO A 879 3.29 10.19 50.38
C PRO A 879 3.91 11.51 50.85
N LYS A 880 4.73 11.45 51.91
CA LYS A 880 5.62 12.59 52.23
C LYS A 880 6.79 12.61 51.25
N ALA A 881 7.19 13.80 50.83
CA ALA A 881 8.45 14.00 50.12
C ALA A 881 9.63 13.56 51.02
N GLN A 882 10.64 12.95 50.40
CA GLN A 882 11.91 12.66 51.09
C GLN A 882 12.82 13.89 51.02
N THR A 883 13.64 14.07 52.04
CA THR A 883 14.65 15.14 52.11
C THR A 883 16.02 14.55 52.34
N LEU A 884 17.03 15.01 51.60
CA LEU A 884 18.41 14.57 51.71
C LEU A 884 19.32 15.80 51.88
N ALA A 885 20.22 15.78 52.87
CA ALA A 885 21.17 16.87 53.06
C ALA A 885 22.20 16.90 51.92
N GLY A 886 22.43 18.08 51.34
CA GLY A 886 23.29 18.24 50.16
C GLY A 886 22.61 17.88 48.82
N TRP A 887 21.27 17.88 48.78
CA TRP A 887 20.47 17.65 47.58
C TRP A 887 19.27 18.62 47.56
N PRO A 888 18.95 19.32 46.45
CA PRO A 888 19.67 19.36 45.16
C PRO A 888 21.11 19.93 45.26
N LEU A 889 21.88 19.81 44.18
CA LEU A 889 23.28 20.25 44.13
C LEU A 889 23.40 21.74 43.77
N GLU A 890 24.17 22.51 44.55
CA GLU A 890 24.37 23.96 44.33
C GLU A 890 25.27 24.31 43.12
N GLN A 891 26.14 23.38 42.69
CA GLN A 891 27.03 23.57 41.55
C GLN A 891 27.08 22.32 40.66
N PRO A 892 27.18 22.48 39.33
CA PRO A 892 27.31 21.35 38.42
C PRO A 892 28.66 20.65 38.56
N ALA A 893 28.69 19.34 38.33
CA ALA A 893 29.93 18.58 38.32
C ALA A 893 30.82 18.98 37.13
N LYS A 894 32.13 18.92 37.30
CA LYS A 894 33.09 19.13 36.21
C LYS A 894 32.89 18.03 35.15
N VAL A 895 32.45 18.41 33.96
CA VAL A 895 32.25 17.50 32.83
C VAL A 895 33.60 16.98 32.31
N GLU A 896 33.89 15.71 32.51
CA GLU A 896 35.02 15.01 31.92
C GLU A 896 34.52 14.08 30.80
N LYS A 897 35.22 14.06 29.65
CA LYS A 897 34.81 13.32 28.45
C LYS A 897 35.87 12.31 28.01
N LYS A 898 35.42 11.17 27.49
CA LYS A 898 36.24 10.19 26.74
C LYS A 898 35.48 9.74 25.49
N THR A 899 36.19 9.26 24.48
CA THR A 899 35.58 8.76 23.24
C THR A 899 35.97 7.30 23.03
N VAL A 900 34.99 6.47 22.68
CA VAL A 900 35.17 5.05 22.35
C VAL A 900 34.93 4.89 20.85
N LYS A 901 35.79 4.15 20.16
CA LYS A 901 35.68 3.89 18.71
C LYS A 901 35.32 2.44 18.45
N PHE A 902 34.42 2.20 17.51
CA PHE A 902 34.02 0.87 17.08
C PHE A 902 33.64 0.90 15.59
N GLY A 903 34.14 -0.06 14.82
CA GLY A 903 33.95 -0.07 13.37
C GLY A 903 34.44 1.23 12.72
N ARG A 904 33.56 1.90 11.97
CA ARG A 904 33.78 3.23 11.40
C ARG A 904 33.29 4.40 12.29
N HIS A 905 32.66 4.11 13.43
CA HIS A 905 31.96 5.09 14.28
C HIS A 905 32.74 5.43 15.56
N GLU A 906 32.40 6.57 16.17
CA GLU A 906 32.90 6.96 17.49
C GLU A 906 31.78 7.52 18.37
N LEU A 907 31.79 7.17 19.65
CA LEU A 907 30.78 7.57 20.63
C LEU A 907 31.45 8.26 21.82
N THR A 908 30.96 9.45 22.17
CA THR A 908 31.48 10.22 23.30
C THR A 908 30.72 9.85 24.57
N PHE A 909 31.46 9.71 25.67
CA PHE A 909 30.95 9.45 27.00
C PHE A 909 31.36 10.58 27.96
N VAL A 910 30.47 10.96 28.87
CA VAL A 910 30.74 11.86 30.00
C VAL A 910 30.88 11.07 31.30
N LYS A 911 31.74 11.53 32.22
CA LYS A 911 31.87 10.93 33.55
C LYS A 911 30.79 11.47 34.49
N ILE A 912 29.91 10.57 34.93
CA ILE A 912 28.84 10.81 35.90
C ILE A 912 29.39 10.59 37.31
N PRO A 913 29.22 11.53 38.26
CA PRO A 913 29.79 11.41 39.60
C PRO A 913 29.10 10.33 40.45
N ALA A 914 29.82 9.80 41.44
CA ALA A 914 29.20 9.11 42.57
C ALA A 914 28.39 10.10 43.43
N GLY A 915 27.37 9.62 44.15
CA GLY A 915 26.54 10.50 44.97
C GLY A 915 25.34 9.82 45.62
N LYS A 916 24.44 10.63 46.18
CA LYS A 916 23.13 10.22 46.69
C LYS A 916 22.08 11.24 46.27
N PHE A 917 20.86 10.77 45.98
CA PHE A 917 19.75 11.62 45.57
C PHE A 917 18.41 11.10 46.08
N VAL A 918 17.37 11.92 45.95
CA VAL A 918 15.98 11.51 46.14
C VAL A 918 15.43 11.02 44.79
N MET A 919 15.18 9.71 44.69
CA MET A 919 14.65 9.05 43.50
C MET A 919 13.12 8.95 43.57
N GLY A 920 12.46 9.10 42.42
CA GLY A 920 11.01 9.11 42.30
C GLY A 920 10.36 10.47 42.55
N SER A 921 9.03 10.48 42.60
CA SER A 921 8.22 11.70 42.74
C SER A 921 7.11 11.53 43.78
N VAL A 922 6.59 12.65 44.29
CA VAL A 922 5.34 12.70 45.07
C VAL A 922 4.20 13.38 44.32
N THR A 923 4.45 13.86 43.10
CA THR A 923 3.49 14.50 42.20
C THR A 923 3.35 13.79 40.84
N GLY A 924 4.22 12.82 40.54
CA GLY A 924 4.21 12.00 39.33
C GLY A 924 3.17 10.87 39.35
N ALA A 925 3.35 9.88 38.47
CA ALA A 925 2.46 8.73 38.38
C ALA A 925 2.58 7.79 39.62
N PRO A 926 1.57 6.94 39.91
CA PRO A 926 1.54 6.22 41.18
C PRO A 926 2.63 5.14 41.38
N ASP A 927 3.32 4.73 40.31
CA ASP A 927 4.46 3.81 40.34
C ASP A 927 5.83 4.50 40.49
N GLU A 928 5.84 5.84 40.57
CA GLU A 928 7.02 6.68 40.86
C GLU A 928 7.17 6.96 42.36
N PHE A 929 6.26 6.44 43.20
CA PHE A 929 6.20 6.70 44.64
C PHE A 929 6.10 5.40 45.47
N PRO A 930 6.50 5.40 46.76
CA PRO A 930 7.10 6.50 47.50
C PRO A 930 8.56 6.77 47.08
N GLN A 931 8.98 8.02 47.25
CA GLN A 931 10.37 8.42 47.06
C GLN A 931 11.33 7.65 47.97
N ALA A 932 12.54 7.39 47.48
CA ALA A 932 13.63 6.73 48.19
C ALA A 932 14.92 7.55 48.11
N VAL A 933 15.76 7.48 49.15
CA VAL A 933 17.15 7.97 49.06
C VAL A 933 18.00 6.86 48.44
N VAL A 934 18.53 7.11 47.25
CA VAL A 934 19.28 6.13 46.46
C VAL A 934 20.73 6.61 46.31
N GLY A 935 21.67 5.66 46.35
CA GLY A 935 23.11 5.92 46.24
C GLY A 935 23.69 5.34 44.96
N ILE A 936 24.57 6.12 44.34
CA ILE A 936 25.44 5.71 43.23
C ILE A 936 26.85 5.63 43.82
N GLU A 937 27.31 4.41 44.13
CA GLU A 937 28.51 4.18 44.96
C GLU A 937 29.82 4.53 44.25
N LYS A 938 29.90 4.25 42.94
CA LYS A 938 31.03 4.59 42.07
C LYS A 938 30.60 5.59 41.01
N PRO A 939 31.50 6.47 40.54
CA PRO A 939 31.29 7.19 39.30
C PRO A 939 31.27 6.18 38.14
N PHE A 940 30.58 6.53 37.06
CA PHE A 940 30.51 5.72 35.84
C PHE A 940 30.52 6.66 34.63
N TRP A 941 30.75 6.13 33.45
CA TRP A 941 30.66 6.89 32.21
C TRP A 941 29.31 6.63 31.55
N MET A 942 28.68 7.63 30.94
CA MET A 942 27.44 7.47 30.16
C MET A 942 27.61 8.13 28.79
N SER A 943 27.06 7.51 27.73
CA SER A 943 27.12 8.10 26.38
C SER A 943 26.35 9.42 26.33
N THR A 944 26.90 10.41 25.63
CA THR A 944 26.32 11.76 25.55
C THR A 944 24.95 11.79 24.88
N THR A 945 24.66 10.76 24.08
CA THR A 945 23.44 10.54 23.30
C THR A 945 23.01 9.07 23.43
N GLU A 946 21.82 8.81 22.92
CA GLU A 946 21.33 7.52 22.46
C GLU A 946 22.25 6.91 21.37
N ILE A 947 22.06 5.62 21.10
CA ILE A 947 22.65 4.91 19.95
C ILE A 947 21.83 5.20 18.68
N THR A 948 22.50 5.55 17.59
CA THR A 948 21.85 5.86 16.30
C THR A 948 21.65 4.62 15.42
N ASN A 949 20.81 4.73 14.40
CA ASN A 949 20.58 3.66 13.41
C ASN A 949 21.88 3.15 12.79
N GLU A 950 22.76 4.04 12.33
CA GLU A 950 24.04 3.62 11.71
C GLU A 950 24.99 2.94 12.70
N GLN A 951 24.93 3.30 13.99
CA GLN A 951 25.76 2.72 15.04
C GLN A 951 25.27 1.32 15.41
N LEU A 952 23.94 1.11 15.46
CA LEU A 952 23.35 -0.21 15.66
C LEU A 952 23.59 -1.13 14.45
N GLN A 953 23.57 -0.60 13.24
CA GLN A 953 23.83 -1.35 12.00
C GLN A 953 25.28 -1.89 11.87
N GLU A 954 26.24 -1.38 12.64
CA GLU A 954 27.59 -1.97 12.75
C GLU A 954 27.58 -3.31 13.53
N PHE A 955 26.52 -3.58 14.30
CA PHE A 955 26.26 -4.86 15.00
C PHE A 955 25.17 -5.71 14.33
N MET A 956 24.07 -5.07 13.92
CA MET A 956 22.87 -5.69 13.33
C MET A 956 22.55 -5.02 11.99
N PRO A 957 23.22 -5.40 10.88
CA PRO A 957 23.09 -4.73 9.59
C PRO A 957 21.68 -4.73 9.00
N GLU A 958 20.82 -5.63 9.46
CA GLU A 958 19.40 -5.73 9.08
C GLU A 958 18.46 -4.82 9.89
N HIS A 959 18.97 -4.02 10.84
CA HIS A 959 18.14 -3.14 11.67
C HIS A 959 17.46 -2.04 10.85
N ASP A 960 16.14 -1.97 10.97
CA ASP A 960 15.30 -0.91 10.40
C ASP A 960 14.35 -0.35 11.45
N SER A 961 14.53 0.93 11.80
CA SER A 961 13.58 1.67 12.65
C SER A 961 12.26 2.02 11.94
N GLN A 962 12.12 1.71 10.66
CA GLN A 962 10.96 1.88 9.79
C GLN A 962 10.45 3.34 9.72
N VAL A 963 9.13 3.51 9.77
CA VAL A 963 8.41 4.79 9.61
C VAL A 963 7.50 5.09 10.80
N ILE A 964 7.08 6.35 10.89
CA ILE A 964 5.99 6.83 11.73
C ILE A 964 4.74 7.06 10.87
N ASP A 965 3.63 6.44 11.28
CA ASP A 965 2.35 6.48 10.56
C ASP A 965 1.81 7.91 10.40
N GLN A 966 1.25 8.21 9.21
CA GLN A 966 0.48 9.42 8.94
C GLN A 966 -1.01 9.23 9.30
N GLN A 967 -1.71 10.33 9.58
CA GLN A 967 -3.15 10.34 9.87
C GLN A 967 -3.94 10.89 8.67
N TRP A 968 -5.14 10.35 8.47
CA TRP A 968 -6.05 10.51 7.32
C TRP A 968 -5.86 9.44 6.23
N LYS A 969 -6.53 9.64 5.08
CA LYS A 969 -6.47 8.75 3.91
C LYS A 969 -5.80 9.39 2.69
N ASP A 970 -5.63 8.58 1.64
CA ASP A 970 -5.01 8.88 0.34
C ASP A 970 -3.48 8.99 0.39
N HIS A 971 -2.78 8.00 0.98
CA HIS A 971 -1.32 7.99 1.08
C HIS A 971 -0.66 7.09 0.02
N ILE A 972 0.48 7.53 -0.55
CA ILE A 972 1.27 6.74 -1.51
C ILE A 972 2.62 6.23 -0.95
N TYR A 973 2.85 6.38 0.35
CA TYR A 973 4.03 5.87 1.06
C TYR A 973 3.68 5.64 2.54
N ALA A 974 4.40 4.75 3.21
CA ALA A 974 4.01 4.19 4.51
C ALA A 974 3.98 5.19 5.69
N GLY A 975 4.73 6.29 5.61
CA GLY A 975 4.81 7.28 6.68
C GLY A 975 6.04 8.18 6.58
N TYR A 976 6.39 8.85 7.67
CA TYR A 976 7.62 9.63 7.79
C TYR A 976 8.79 8.75 8.25
N PRO A 977 10.01 8.85 7.70
CA PRO A 977 11.15 8.04 8.13
C PRO A 977 11.48 8.18 9.62
N ALA A 978 11.79 7.05 10.27
CA ALA A 978 12.47 6.98 11.57
C ALA A 978 13.85 6.29 11.48
N ASN A 979 14.23 5.79 10.29
CA ASN A 979 15.47 5.04 10.04
C ASN A 979 16.55 5.85 9.29
N GLU A 980 16.60 7.18 9.44
CA GLU A 980 17.76 7.93 8.92
C GLU A 980 19.02 7.61 9.77
N PRO A 981 20.23 7.57 9.17
CA PRO A 981 21.46 7.12 9.84
C PRO A 981 21.73 7.76 11.21
N GLN A 982 21.47 9.07 11.31
CA GLN A 982 21.73 9.90 12.48
C GLN A 982 20.59 9.96 13.52
N MET A 983 19.41 9.38 13.21
CA MET A 983 18.30 9.27 14.17
C MET A 983 18.63 8.19 15.22
N PRO A 984 18.10 8.29 16.45
CA PRO A 984 18.23 7.24 17.46
C PRO A 984 17.54 5.97 16.97
N ALA A 985 18.12 4.81 17.26
CA ALA A 985 17.53 3.52 16.91
C ALA A 985 16.28 3.27 17.77
N VAL A 986 15.12 3.11 17.13
CA VAL A 986 13.85 2.65 17.72
C VAL A 986 13.41 1.31 17.14
N ARG A 987 12.38 0.66 17.72
CA ARG A 987 11.99 -0.74 17.41
C ARG A 987 13.11 -1.76 17.73
N VAL A 988 14.06 -1.36 18.56
CA VAL A 988 15.05 -2.24 19.20
C VAL A 988 14.45 -2.77 20.52
N ASN A 989 14.52 -4.08 20.74
CA ASN A 989 14.08 -4.69 22.01
C ASN A 989 15.21 -4.70 23.05
N TRP A 990 14.90 -5.01 24.30
CA TRP A 990 15.88 -5.01 25.39
C TRP A 990 16.99 -6.06 25.22
N ASN A 991 16.65 -7.26 24.71
CA ASN A 991 17.63 -8.32 24.47
C ASN A 991 18.65 -7.89 23.40
N ASP A 992 18.19 -7.29 22.29
CA ASP A 992 19.04 -6.75 21.22
C ASP A 992 19.96 -5.65 21.76
N ALA A 993 19.43 -4.72 22.57
CA ALA A 993 20.19 -3.64 23.17
C ALA A 993 21.25 -4.15 24.18
N MET A 994 20.92 -5.17 24.98
CA MET A 994 21.88 -5.85 25.85
C MET A 994 22.96 -6.59 25.04
N ALA A 995 22.59 -7.28 23.96
CA ALA A 995 23.54 -7.96 23.07
C ALA A 995 24.51 -6.97 22.39
N PHE A 996 24.03 -5.78 22.00
CA PHE A 996 24.89 -4.68 21.53
C PHE A 996 25.89 -4.26 22.61
N THR A 997 25.48 -4.17 23.88
CA THR A 997 26.41 -3.81 24.98
C THR A 997 27.47 -4.88 25.24
N GLN A 998 27.12 -6.17 25.11
CA GLN A 998 28.09 -7.26 25.19
C GLN A 998 29.09 -7.19 24.02
N TRP A 999 28.59 -7.10 22.78
CA TRP A 999 29.41 -6.96 21.58
C TRP A 999 30.37 -5.77 21.68
N LEU A 1000 29.91 -4.61 22.13
CA LEU A 1000 30.78 -3.44 22.27
C LEU A 1000 31.80 -3.62 23.40
N SER A 1001 31.47 -4.34 24.48
CA SER A 1001 32.42 -4.72 25.52
C SER A 1001 33.55 -5.60 24.95
N GLU A 1002 33.19 -6.64 24.20
CA GLU A 1002 34.14 -7.55 23.55
C GLU A 1002 35.03 -6.83 22.52
N LYS A 1003 34.48 -5.85 21.78
CA LYS A 1003 35.21 -5.05 20.80
C LYS A 1003 36.20 -4.05 21.42
N THR A 1004 35.94 -3.57 22.64
CA THR A 1004 36.65 -2.39 23.21
C THR A 1004 37.44 -2.69 24.49
N GLY A 1005 37.18 -3.83 25.15
CA GLY A 1005 37.74 -4.17 26.46
C GLY A 1005 37.16 -3.36 27.63
N ALA A 1006 36.12 -2.55 27.40
CA ALA A 1006 35.41 -1.81 28.44
C ALA A 1006 34.22 -2.62 28.98
N SER A 1007 33.83 -2.43 30.25
CA SER A 1007 32.58 -2.99 30.79
C SER A 1007 31.39 -2.12 30.34
N VAL A 1008 30.87 -2.37 29.13
CA VAL A 1008 29.73 -1.64 28.57
C VAL A 1008 28.43 -2.28 29.04
N ASN A 1009 27.42 -1.46 29.35
CA ASN A 1009 26.08 -1.95 29.72
C ASN A 1009 24.99 -0.92 29.39
N LEU A 1010 23.72 -1.31 29.56
CA LEU A 1010 22.64 -0.33 29.74
C LEU A 1010 22.69 0.24 31.16
N PRO A 1011 22.29 1.50 31.40
CA PRO A 1011 22.21 2.04 32.76
C PRO A 1011 21.21 1.25 33.61
N THR A 1012 21.41 1.20 34.94
CA THR A 1012 20.30 0.89 35.86
C THR A 1012 19.29 2.03 35.85
N GLU A 1013 18.06 1.74 36.29
CA GLU A 1013 17.02 2.74 36.51
C GLU A 1013 17.50 3.90 37.41
N ALA A 1014 18.29 3.60 38.46
CA ALA A 1014 18.88 4.62 39.33
C ALA A 1014 20.02 5.42 38.68
N GLN A 1015 20.90 4.76 37.92
CA GLN A 1015 21.94 5.46 37.14
C GLN A 1015 21.32 6.42 36.13
N TRP A 1016 20.24 6.00 35.46
CA TRP A 1016 19.52 6.83 34.51
C TRP A 1016 18.86 8.05 35.18
N GLU A 1017 18.10 7.85 36.26
CA GLU A 1017 17.42 8.98 36.93
C GLU A 1017 18.41 9.98 37.55
N TRP A 1018 19.50 9.50 38.15
CA TRP A 1018 20.61 10.34 38.63
C TRP A 1018 21.21 11.17 37.49
N ALA A 1019 21.51 10.52 36.37
CA ALA A 1019 22.09 11.14 35.18
C ALA A 1019 21.16 12.17 34.52
N ALA A 1020 19.85 11.90 34.45
CA ALA A 1020 18.86 12.82 33.89
C ALA A 1020 18.71 14.08 34.76
N ARG A 1021 18.59 13.89 36.09
CA ARG A 1021 18.47 14.98 37.07
C ARG A 1021 19.68 15.90 37.12
N ALA A 1022 20.88 15.34 36.99
CA ALA A 1022 22.16 16.07 36.95
C ALA A 1022 22.37 17.12 38.08
N GLY A 1023 21.77 16.86 39.25
CA GLY A 1023 21.77 17.77 40.42
C GLY A 1023 20.40 18.34 40.81
N SER A 1024 19.39 18.26 39.94
CA SER A 1024 18.05 18.82 40.15
C SER A 1024 17.08 17.87 40.86
N ASP A 1025 16.36 18.38 41.85
CA ASP A 1025 15.23 17.70 42.50
C ASP A 1025 13.92 17.84 41.72
N GLN A 1026 13.84 18.82 40.80
CA GLN A 1026 12.69 19.13 39.95
C GLN A 1026 12.38 18.01 38.94
N PRO A 1027 11.20 18.02 38.28
CA PRO A 1027 10.84 17.04 37.25
C PRO A 1027 11.76 17.02 36.02
N PHE A 1028 12.41 18.15 35.72
CA PHE A 1028 13.41 18.31 34.66
C PHE A 1028 14.64 19.07 35.20
N PHE A 1029 15.81 18.88 34.59
CA PHE A 1029 17.00 19.65 35.00
C PHE A 1029 16.87 21.17 34.76
N PHE A 1030 16.01 21.58 33.82
CA PHE A 1030 15.79 22.97 33.40
C PHE A 1030 14.51 23.62 33.96
N GLY A 1031 13.73 22.88 34.77
CA GLY A 1031 12.40 23.31 35.23
C GLY A 1031 11.28 23.05 34.22
N GLU A 1032 10.11 23.65 34.43
CA GLU A 1032 8.88 23.33 33.68
C GLU A 1032 8.57 24.30 32.52
N ALA A 1033 9.60 24.86 31.87
CA ALA A 1033 9.45 25.81 30.77
C ALA A 1033 10.64 25.79 29.79
N GLY A 1034 10.43 26.23 28.55
CA GLY A 1034 11.49 26.30 27.53
C GLY A 1034 11.78 24.96 26.84
N PHE A 1035 10.81 24.04 26.83
CA PHE A 1035 10.93 22.69 26.28
C PHE A 1035 11.49 22.68 24.84
N GLU A 1036 11.12 23.66 24.02
CA GLU A 1036 11.57 23.83 22.63
C GLU A 1036 13.09 24.02 22.46
N LYS A 1037 13.85 24.18 23.55
CA LYS A 1037 15.32 24.23 23.58
C LYS A 1037 15.97 23.00 24.24
N HIS A 1038 15.18 22.14 24.88
CA HIS A 1038 15.66 21.11 25.80
C HIS A 1038 15.17 19.68 25.49
N ALA A 1039 14.08 19.51 24.74
CA ALA A 1039 13.55 18.18 24.40
C ALA A 1039 12.62 18.19 23.17
N ASN A 1040 12.77 17.17 22.31
CA ASN A 1040 11.78 16.82 21.28
C ASN A 1040 10.60 16.08 21.94
N LEU A 1041 9.39 16.64 21.88
CA LEU A 1041 8.21 16.19 22.66
C LEU A 1041 6.90 16.34 21.89
N ALA A 1042 5.83 15.76 22.41
CA ALA A 1042 4.49 15.91 21.81
C ALA A 1042 3.94 17.33 22.00
N ASP A 1043 4.28 18.22 21.07
CA ASP A 1043 3.83 19.61 21.00
C ASP A 1043 3.04 19.91 19.70
N GLN A 1044 2.84 21.19 19.37
CA GLN A 1044 2.18 21.64 18.14
C GLN A 1044 2.64 20.92 16.84
N SER A 1045 3.90 20.52 16.75
CA SER A 1045 4.51 19.78 15.65
C SER A 1045 3.81 18.44 15.37
N ILE A 1046 3.26 17.77 16.39
CA ILE A 1046 2.49 16.52 16.23
C ILE A 1046 1.31 16.67 15.27
N GLY A 1047 0.70 17.85 15.19
CA GLY A 1047 -0.39 18.12 14.25
C GLY A 1047 0.05 18.14 12.78
N LEU A 1048 1.34 17.98 12.47
CA LEU A 1048 1.83 17.75 11.11
C LEU A 1048 1.59 16.30 10.62
N LEU A 1049 1.36 15.35 11.53
CA LEU A 1049 0.96 13.98 11.17
C LEU A 1049 -0.42 13.93 10.49
N ALA A 1050 -1.27 14.91 10.76
CA ALA A 1050 -2.52 15.13 10.05
C ALA A 1050 -2.22 15.57 8.61
N VAL A 1051 -2.40 14.69 7.62
CA VAL A 1051 -2.09 14.97 6.21
C VAL A 1051 -3.34 14.94 5.32
N ARG A 1052 -3.18 15.24 4.03
CA ARG A 1052 -4.24 15.06 3.02
C ARG A 1052 -3.71 14.88 1.60
N GLY A 1053 -4.41 14.05 0.84
CA GLY A 1053 -4.31 13.92 -0.62
C GLY A 1053 -3.13 13.06 -1.09
N VAL A 1054 -3.29 12.46 -2.27
CA VAL A 1054 -2.47 11.40 -2.87
C VAL A 1054 -0.96 11.47 -2.60
N ASN A 1055 -0.32 12.63 -2.69
CA ASN A 1055 1.05 12.85 -2.22
C ASN A 1055 0.97 13.61 -0.89
N PRO A 1056 0.84 12.92 0.26
CA PRO A 1056 0.36 13.55 1.50
C PRO A 1056 1.19 14.74 1.93
N LYS A 1057 0.50 15.84 2.26
CA LYS A 1057 1.07 17.05 2.85
C LYS A 1057 0.31 17.40 4.12
N PRO A 1058 0.98 17.92 5.17
CA PRO A 1058 0.34 18.35 6.39
C PRO A 1058 -0.86 19.28 6.15
N VAL A 1059 -1.93 19.05 6.89
CA VAL A 1059 -3.12 19.89 6.91
C VAL A 1059 -2.76 21.20 7.60
N ALA A 1060 -2.96 22.30 6.88
CA ALA A 1060 -2.78 23.64 7.43
C ALA A 1060 -3.69 23.83 8.66
N GLU A 1061 -3.10 24.27 9.77
CA GLU A 1061 -3.70 24.40 11.11
C GLU A 1061 -5.20 24.74 11.13
N LYS A 1062 -5.59 25.84 10.49
CA LYS A 1062 -6.99 26.33 10.36
C LYS A 1062 -7.99 25.38 9.65
N ALA A 1063 -7.53 24.23 9.17
CA ALA A 1063 -8.33 23.19 8.51
C ALA A 1063 -8.13 21.79 9.15
N ARG A 1064 -7.39 21.72 10.27
CA ARG A 1064 -7.33 20.53 11.14
C ARG A 1064 -8.63 20.41 11.94
N THR A 1065 -8.98 19.18 12.31
CA THR A 1065 -10.24 18.85 12.98
C THR A 1065 -10.03 17.64 13.92
N PRO A 1066 -10.90 17.40 14.91
CA PRO A 1066 -10.83 16.19 15.74
C PRO A 1066 -10.94 14.85 14.97
N LEU A 1067 -11.30 14.86 13.68
CA LEU A 1067 -11.28 13.66 12.82
C LEU A 1067 -9.90 13.32 12.25
N ASN A 1068 -8.99 14.29 12.12
CA ASN A 1068 -7.69 14.11 11.47
C ASN A 1068 -6.49 14.61 12.27
N ASP A 1069 -6.72 15.41 13.32
CA ASP A 1069 -5.72 15.88 14.27
C ASP A 1069 -6.27 15.72 15.70
N PHE A 1070 -5.84 14.66 16.38
CA PHE A 1070 -6.35 14.28 17.70
C PHE A 1070 -5.28 13.71 18.66
N VAL A 1071 -4.02 13.59 18.25
CA VAL A 1071 -2.97 13.01 19.11
C VAL A 1071 -2.71 13.96 20.30
N PRO A 1072 -2.81 13.50 21.56
CA PRO A 1072 -2.64 14.37 22.73
C PRO A 1072 -1.24 14.97 22.81
N ARG A 1073 -1.18 16.30 22.67
CA ARG A 1073 0.04 17.13 22.73
C ARG A 1073 -0.08 18.25 23.79
N ASP A 1074 0.95 19.06 23.90
CA ASP A 1074 0.96 20.33 24.61
C ASP A 1074 1.09 21.49 23.61
N ASP A 1075 0.02 22.25 23.38
CA ASP A 1075 0.00 23.35 22.40
C ASP A 1075 0.73 24.63 22.88
N SER A 1076 1.36 24.63 24.07
CA SER A 1076 2.02 25.84 24.62
C SER A 1076 3.43 26.12 24.05
N PHE A 1077 4.06 25.15 23.39
CA PHE A 1077 5.38 25.29 22.74
C PHE A 1077 5.43 24.61 21.37
N ASN A 1078 6.55 24.79 20.65
CA ASN A 1078 6.77 24.27 19.30
C ASN A 1078 8.29 24.14 19.03
N ASP A 1079 8.78 22.91 18.90
CA ASP A 1079 10.16 22.55 18.56
C ASP A 1079 10.42 22.42 17.03
N GLY A 1080 9.35 22.33 16.23
CA GLY A 1080 9.40 22.11 14.78
C GLY A 1080 9.61 20.65 14.34
N ILE A 1081 9.54 19.65 15.24
CA ILE A 1081 9.88 18.25 15.00
C ILE A 1081 8.69 17.32 15.34
N MET A 1082 8.36 16.38 14.44
CA MET A 1082 7.15 15.53 14.53
C MET A 1082 7.42 14.01 14.61
N VAL A 1083 8.70 13.62 14.73
CA VAL A 1083 9.26 12.26 14.66
C VAL A 1083 10.57 12.24 15.47
N PRO A 1084 11.29 11.11 15.65
CA PRO A 1084 12.66 11.15 16.16
C PRO A 1084 13.54 12.09 15.33
N SER A 1085 14.31 12.95 15.98
CA SER A 1085 15.29 13.82 15.33
C SER A 1085 16.63 13.11 15.19
N GLY A 1086 17.64 13.77 14.61
CA GLY A 1086 19.02 13.42 14.95
C GLY A 1086 19.25 13.53 16.46
N THR A 1087 20.28 12.88 16.99
CA THR A 1087 20.69 13.04 18.41
C THR A 1087 21.38 14.39 18.65
N ALA A 1088 21.46 14.82 19.90
CA ALA A 1088 22.14 16.03 20.38
C ALA A 1088 21.69 17.37 19.75
N GLN A 1089 20.45 17.46 19.27
CA GLN A 1089 19.89 18.71 18.73
C GLN A 1089 19.50 19.70 19.83
N PHE A 1090 19.19 19.21 21.03
CA PHE A 1090 18.72 20.00 22.17
C PHE A 1090 19.84 20.28 23.18
N ALA A 1091 19.65 21.31 24.01
CA ALA A 1091 20.66 21.74 24.97
C ALA A 1091 20.89 20.68 26.07
N ALA A 1092 22.14 20.27 26.24
CA ALA A 1092 22.56 19.28 27.23
C ALA A 1092 22.24 19.70 28.67
N ASN A 1093 22.08 18.69 29.53
CA ASN A 1093 21.99 18.88 30.97
C ASN A 1093 23.34 19.31 31.59
N PRO A 1094 23.38 19.72 32.87
CA PRO A 1094 24.59 20.23 33.51
C PRO A 1094 25.79 19.26 33.57
N TRP A 1095 25.62 17.98 33.24
CA TRP A 1095 26.71 16.98 33.14
C TRP A 1095 27.09 16.65 31.68
N GLY A 1096 26.49 17.32 30.69
CA GLY A 1096 26.83 17.18 29.29
C GLY A 1096 26.13 16.02 28.56
N LEU A 1097 25.02 15.52 29.10
CA LEU A 1097 24.14 14.55 28.45
C LEU A 1097 23.05 15.29 27.67
N HIS A 1098 22.80 14.88 26.42
CA HIS A 1098 21.69 15.38 25.62
C HIS A 1098 20.49 14.44 25.69
N ASP A 1099 19.31 14.97 25.33
CA ASP A 1099 18.08 14.23 25.00
C ASP A 1099 17.46 13.37 26.14
N MET A 1100 17.99 13.43 27.37
CA MET A 1100 17.49 12.75 28.59
C MET A 1100 16.01 13.02 28.95
N HIS A 1101 15.32 13.90 28.23
CA HIS A 1101 13.94 14.34 28.49
C HIS A 1101 13.06 14.38 27.22
N GLY A 1102 13.47 13.75 26.12
CA GLY A 1102 12.72 13.78 24.86
C GLY A 1102 13.35 12.89 23.79
N ASN A 1103 12.98 13.14 22.54
CA ASN A 1103 13.41 12.40 21.35
C ASN A 1103 12.93 10.94 21.36
N VAL A 1104 13.56 10.06 22.15
CA VAL A 1104 13.12 8.68 22.39
C VAL A 1104 13.19 8.32 23.88
N ALA A 1105 12.29 7.47 24.34
CA ALA A 1105 12.43 6.86 25.65
C ALA A 1105 13.51 5.75 25.58
N GLU A 1106 14.08 5.35 26.72
CA GLU A 1106 15.30 4.53 26.74
C GLU A 1106 15.21 3.27 27.62
N TRP A 1107 15.66 2.14 27.10
CA TRP A 1107 15.87 0.92 27.88
C TRP A 1107 16.91 1.09 28.99
N THR A 1108 16.58 0.61 30.19
CA THR A 1108 17.52 0.40 31.30
C THR A 1108 17.68 -1.09 31.58
N ARG A 1109 18.77 -1.53 32.20
CA ARG A 1109 18.95 -2.97 32.57
C ARG A 1109 18.06 -3.45 33.72
N SER A 1110 17.34 -2.55 34.37
CA SER A 1110 16.53 -2.87 35.55
C SER A 1110 15.17 -3.46 35.18
N SER A 1111 14.76 -4.48 35.93
CA SER A 1111 13.42 -5.08 35.87
C SER A 1111 12.40 -4.24 36.63
N TYR A 1112 11.19 -4.10 36.11
CA TYR A 1112 10.15 -3.25 36.67
C TYR A 1112 9.61 -3.83 37.97
N LYS A 1113 9.98 -3.17 39.08
CA LYS A 1113 9.48 -3.47 40.43
C LYS A 1113 8.81 -2.25 41.07
N PRO A 1114 7.92 -2.46 42.05
CA PRO A 1114 7.33 -1.39 42.85
C PRO A 1114 8.38 -0.50 43.55
N TYR A 1115 7.90 0.61 44.07
CA TYR A 1115 8.67 1.52 44.92
C TYR A 1115 8.33 1.31 46.41
N PRO A 1116 9.18 1.73 47.37
CA PRO A 1116 10.42 2.50 47.20
C PRO A 1116 11.49 1.75 46.41
N TYR A 1117 12.35 2.48 45.69
CA TYR A 1117 13.50 1.89 45.00
C TYR A 1117 14.44 1.22 46.01
N SER A 1118 14.91 0.01 45.68
CA SER A 1118 15.99 -0.68 46.38
C SER A 1118 16.85 -1.42 45.36
N ASP A 1119 18.15 -1.19 45.36
CA ASP A 1119 19.07 -1.88 44.45
C ASP A 1119 19.23 -3.37 44.84
N ALA A 1120 19.16 -3.64 46.14
CA ALA A 1120 19.28 -4.97 46.75
C ALA A 1120 18.03 -5.85 46.59
N ASP A 1121 16.96 -5.39 45.92
CA ASP A 1121 15.78 -6.23 45.65
C ASP A 1121 15.92 -7.16 44.43
N GLY A 1122 17.09 -7.12 43.77
CA GLY A 1122 17.39 -7.91 42.57
C GLY A 1122 16.75 -7.38 41.28
N ARG A 1123 16.29 -6.13 41.22
CA ARG A 1123 15.82 -5.52 39.95
C ARG A 1123 16.90 -5.48 38.88
N ASN A 1124 18.16 -5.36 39.28
CA ASN A 1124 19.33 -5.31 38.38
C ASN A 1124 19.87 -6.69 37.97
N ASP A 1125 19.18 -7.78 38.35
CA ASP A 1125 19.49 -9.12 37.86
C ASP A 1125 19.11 -9.25 36.38
N LEU A 1126 20.12 -9.47 35.53
CA LEU A 1126 19.96 -9.63 34.08
C LEU A 1126 19.25 -10.94 33.73
N SER A 1127 19.28 -11.96 34.60
CA SER A 1127 18.65 -13.26 34.40
C SER A 1127 17.17 -13.30 34.80
N ALA A 1128 16.65 -12.22 35.43
CA ALA A 1128 15.27 -12.17 35.88
C ALA A 1128 14.28 -12.06 34.69
N ASP A 1129 13.41 -13.06 34.56
CA ASP A 1129 12.24 -13.04 33.67
C ASP A 1129 11.19 -12.05 34.20
N ALA A 1130 11.20 -10.84 33.63
CA ALA A 1130 10.35 -9.73 34.01
C ALA A 1130 10.38 -8.61 32.96
N ARG A 1131 9.28 -7.86 32.86
CA ARG A 1131 9.23 -6.58 32.13
C ARG A 1131 10.37 -5.66 32.57
N LYS A 1132 11.03 -5.02 31.61
CA LYS A 1132 12.19 -4.14 31.85
C LYS A 1132 11.75 -2.68 31.86
N VAL A 1133 12.47 -1.84 32.61
CA VAL A 1133 12.13 -0.43 32.80
C VAL A 1133 12.67 0.40 31.64
N VAL A 1134 11.78 1.12 30.99
CA VAL A 1134 12.07 2.23 30.10
C VAL A 1134 11.95 3.55 30.86
N ARG A 1135 12.83 4.51 30.56
CA ARG A 1135 12.90 5.85 31.18
C ARG A 1135 12.90 6.98 30.14
N GLY A 1136 12.67 8.21 30.59
CA GLY A 1136 12.50 9.37 29.73
C GLY A 1136 11.13 9.38 29.04
N GLY A 1137 11.03 10.09 27.92
CA GLY A 1137 9.85 10.14 27.05
C GLY A 1137 10.27 10.51 25.63
N SER A 1138 9.43 10.26 24.63
CA SER A 1138 9.78 10.50 23.22
C SER A 1138 9.16 11.78 22.64
N TRP A 1139 9.46 12.05 21.37
CA TRP A 1139 8.73 12.95 20.46
C TRP A 1139 7.19 12.83 20.51
N ARG A 1140 6.63 11.72 21.02
CA ARG A 1140 5.18 11.44 21.12
C ARG A 1140 4.65 11.48 22.57
N ASP A 1141 5.50 11.85 23.53
CA ASP A 1141 5.14 12.02 24.93
C ASP A 1141 4.97 13.50 25.29
N ARG A 1142 3.91 13.84 26.02
CA ARG A 1142 3.72 15.19 26.59
C ARG A 1142 4.63 15.36 27.81
N PRO A 1143 5.05 16.59 28.18
CA PRO A 1143 6.08 16.82 29.20
C PRO A 1143 5.96 16.01 30.50
N HIS A 1144 4.75 15.88 31.08
CA HIS A 1144 4.51 15.07 32.31
C HIS A 1144 4.81 13.56 32.18
N ARG A 1145 5.16 13.07 30.98
CA ARG A 1145 5.60 11.70 30.68
C ARG A 1145 7.08 11.63 30.24
N ALA A 1146 7.83 12.72 30.35
CA ALA A 1146 9.25 12.81 30.04
C ALA A 1146 10.08 13.36 31.22
N THR A 1147 9.49 13.43 32.41
CA THR A 1147 10.16 13.83 33.65
C THR A 1147 11.26 12.83 34.02
N ALA A 1148 12.24 13.25 34.81
CA ALA A 1148 13.33 12.38 35.25
C ALA A 1148 12.86 11.12 36.01
N SER A 1149 11.69 11.16 36.64
CA SER A 1149 11.11 10.06 37.42
C SER A 1149 10.14 9.17 36.62
N PHE A 1150 9.68 9.62 35.45
CA PHE A 1150 8.73 8.84 34.65
C PHE A 1150 9.35 7.55 34.12
N ARG A 1151 8.57 6.46 34.16
CA ARG A 1151 9.00 5.09 33.91
C ARG A 1151 7.91 4.28 33.21
N LEU A 1152 8.27 3.33 32.34
CA LEU A 1152 7.32 2.43 31.68
C LEU A 1152 7.81 0.96 31.71
N PRO A 1153 6.93 -0.03 31.95
CA PRO A 1153 7.26 -1.45 31.80
C PRO A 1153 6.93 -1.99 30.40
N TYR A 1154 7.91 -2.63 29.75
CA TYR A 1154 7.71 -3.39 28.51
C TYR A 1154 8.37 -4.76 28.58
N GLU A 1155 7.90 -5.71 27.77
CA GLU A 1155 8.51 -7.05 27.70
C GLU A 1155 9.91 -6.98 27.05
N PRO A 1156 10.90 -7.78 27.50
CA PRO A 1156 12.29 -7.66 27.02
C PRO A 1156 12.48 -7.97 25.53
N TYR A 1157 11.50 -8.64 24.91
CA TYR A 1157 11.45 -8.94 23.48
C TYR A 1157 10.58 -7.96 22.66
N GLN A 1158 9.87 -7.01 23.30
CA GLN A 1158 8.98 -6.09 22.59
C GLN A 1158 9.79 -5.02 21.83
N ARG A 1159 9.54 -4.89 20.52
CA ARG A 1159 10.06 -3.80 19.68
C ARG A 1159 9.12 -2.60 19.78
N VAL A 1160 9.50 -1.56 20.52
CA VAL A 1160 8.63 -0.39 20.74
C VAL A 1160 9.02 0.77 19.80
N PHE A 1161 8.03 1.33 19.10
CA PHE A 1161 8.18 2.34 18.05
C PHE A 1161 8.86 3.66 18.46
N ASN A 1162 8.98 3.94 19.77
CA ASN A 1162 9.57 5.16 20.31
C ASN A 1162 10.56 4.91 21.46
N VAL A 1163 11.08 3.68 21.58
CA VAL A 1163 12.09 3.31 22.57
C VAL A 1163 13.41 2.96 21.88
N GLY A 1164 14.47 3.65 22.27
CA GLY A 1164 15.85 3.33 21.96
C GLY A 1164 16.65 3.00 23.22
N PHE A 1165 17.95 3.30 23.22
CA PHE A 1165 18.81 3.08 24.37
C PHE A 1165 20.08 3.94 24.33
N ARG A 1166 20.70 4.14 25.50
CA ARG A 1166 22.05 4.72 25.65
C ARG A 1166 22.92 3.83 26.54
N LEU A 1167 24.22 4.06 26.53
CA LEU A 1167 25.21 3.18 27.15
C LEU A 1167 25.81 3.75 28.43
N VAL A 1168 26.24 2.86 29.32
CA VAL A 1168 27.19 3.16 30.40
C VAL A 1168 28.48 2.34 30.27
N ILE A 1169 29.57 2.85 30.85
CA ILE A 1169 30.79 2.09 31.12
C ILE A 1169 31.13 2.22 32.61
N GLU A 1170 31.28 1.08 33.27
CA GLU A 1170 31.55 1.00 34.71
C GLU A 1170 33.05 1.18 35.04
N GLU A 1171 33.34 1.60 36.28
CA GLU A 1171 34.68 1.66 36.91
C GLU A 1171 34.73 0.70 38.12
#